data_AF-A0A1I7T5G2-F1
#
_entry.id   AF-A0A1I7T5G2-F1
#
_cell.length_a   1.000
_cell.length_b   1.000
_cell.length_c   1.000
_cell.angle_alpha   90.00
_cell.angle_beta   90.00
_cell.angle_gamma   90.00
#
_symmetry.space_group_name_H-M   'P 1'
#
loop_
_entity.id
_entity.type
_entity.pdbx_description
1 polymer ?
#
loop_
_entity_poly.entity_id
_entity_poly.type
_entity_poly.pdbx_seq_one_letter_code
_entity_poly.pdbx_strand_id
1 'polypeptide(L)'
;MQTIFIFLFAKYVKYIDPLDDSRRVYSGTDYPLFQDVHLMIFVGFGFLMAFLKRYGFSAVSVNLLLSAFVIQFAMLLRGFLTVAFEETGLFSIGIPEMISAESSCAAVLITMGVLLGRLTPVQFLLLAFFETLLNVVVEHFVFNYLHVNDSGRSLSVHTFGAYFGLAAALVGHKKNVMEMDEHGGIHHSDLFSMIGTLLLWVFFPSFNAAIQEPEDARHRAIMNTYLAMASSTVTTFMISSCVDTLGRFNMIHIQSSTLAGGVAIGSAANAVLYPYHAVIVGVVSAILSVIGHAWISPRLERTFHLFDTCGVHNLHGMPGILAGLLSIGFAYFYEPESYGKTLYHIYPYWIGGELNGDRNNVSQAQFQAIGLLVILTSAIIGGLLTAFSAGRRHDGVILFFILFILLEIPSKTSATDVPVSLFIDPTIQNADSIFNQAKEEVLQFAPNVTLQNVVYQSPQCGNTETDTKEIFTYFQNYHSQNHRITMGPVCSANFLRFANLSAEIQALQINILKGYPYEHPTMIDMVTRSPQNLGENLVTILKEFEWAQVGAVLCEECYSDDQLASETYFDAIGRVLETNNIAVRELLKVKRGDNSQNISQSIKVFESSARVLLLFLGNSLNDYSQFLTAMRLNNYTTDEYTPVIILSKSSLELSFPWQNDPSTADLFDKTFIVSSEY
;
A
#
# COMPACT_ATOMS: atom_id res chain seq x y z
N MET A 1 -6.26 -22.52 17.26
CA MET A 1 -6.42 -23.09 15.90
C MET A 1 -5.38 -24.15 15.58
N GLN A 2 -4.08 -23.85 15.62
CA GLN A 2 -3.06 -24.84 15.25
C GLN A 2 -3.14 -26.16 16.03
N THR A 3 -3.43 -26.13 17.33
CA THR A 3 -3.65 -27.36 18.15
C THR A 3 -4.82 -28.20 17.64
N ILE A 4 -5.89 -27.56 17.14
CA ILE A 4 -7.04 -28.25 16.54
C ILE A 4 -6.61 -28.91 15.24
N PHE A 5 -5.86 -28.22 14.38
CA PHE A 5 -5.33 -28.80 13.15
C PHE A 5 -4.43 -30.00 13.45
N ILE A 6 -3.50 -29.89 14.41
CA ILE A 6 -2.66 -31.02 14.83
C ILE A 6 -3.53 -32.24 15.19
N PHE A 7 -4.57 -32.06 16.00
CA PHE A 7 -5.47 -33.14 16.38
C PHE A 7 -6.22 -33.74 15.17
N LEU A 8 -6.78 -32.89 14.30
CA LEU A 8 -7.53 -33.34 13.13
C LEU A 8 -6.63 -34.08 12.13
N PHE A 9 -5.43 -33.55 11.87
CA PHE A 9 -4.43 -34.20 11.01
C PHE A 9 -4.00 -35.54 11.60
N ALA A 10 -3.67 -35.59 12.89
CA ALA A 10 -3.27 -36.83 13.55
C ALA A 10 -4.37 -37.90 13.53
N LYS A 11 -5.64 -37.48 13.63
CA LYS A 11 -6.78 -38.39 13.72
C LYS A 11 -7.26 -38.89 12.35
N TYR A 12 -7.34 -38.02 11.35
CA TYR A 12 -8.05 -38.31 10.10
C TYR A 12 -7.18 -38.38 8.84
N VAL A 13 -5.95 -37.87 8.89
CA VAL A 13 -5.11 -37.70 7.69
C VAL A 13 -4.02 -38.78 7.61
N LYS A 14 -3.83 -39.31 6.40
CA LYS A 14 -2.73 -40.22 6.05
C LYS A 14 -1.95 -39.67 4.86
N TYR A 15 -0.71 -40.11 4.70
CA TYR A 15 -0.03 -39.97 3.41
C TYR A 15 -0.64 -40.97 2.42
N ILE A 16 -0.52 -40.66 1.12
CA ILE A 16 -0.87 -41.61 0.05
C ILE A 16 -0.12 -42.92 0.27
N ASP A 17 -0.81 -44.04 0.02
CA ASP A 17 -0.21 -45.36 0.08
C ASP A 17 1.00 -45.41 -0.88
N PRO A 18 2.20 -45.75 -0.39
CA PRO A 18 3.36 -45.89 -1.25
C PRO A 18 3.13 -46.85 -2.43
N LEU A 19 2.17 -47.77 -2.36
CA LEU A 19 1.82 -48.74 -3.40
C LEU A 19 0.76 -48.25 -4.41
N ASP A 20 0.12 -47.10 -4.18
CA ASP A 20 -0.87 -46.52 -5.11
C ASP A 20 -0.19 -45.67 -6.19
N ASP A 21 0.14 -46.31 -7.31
CA ASP A 21 0.77 -45.67 -8.48
C ASP A 21 -0.12 -44.62 -9.17
N SER A 22 -1.45 -44.64 -8.96
CA SER A 22 -2.38 -43.72 -9.62
C SER A 22 -2.37 -42.30 -9.04
N ARG A 23 -1.82 -42.15 -7.83
CA ARG A 23 -1.71 -40.89 -7.09
C ARG A 23 -0.27 -40.52 -6.74
N ARG A 24 0.72 -41.25 -7.26
CA ARG A 24 2.14 -40.93 -7.02
C ARG A 24 2.49 -39.60 -7.67
N VAL A 25 3.35 -38.85 -6.98
CA VAL A 25 3.98 -37.64 -7.51
C VAL A 25 4.67 -37.99 -8.82
N TYR A 26 4.15 -37.50 -9.95
CA TYR A 26 4.94 -37.46 -11.17
C TYR A 26 6.04 -36.42 -10.95
N SER A 27 7.20 -36.88 -10.46
CA SER A 27 8.33 -36.03 -10.05
C SER A 27 8.84 -35.13 -11.17
N GLY A 28 8.49 -35.42 -12.42
CA GLY A 28 8.79 -34.60 -13.59
C GLY A 28 7.70 -33.59 -14.00
N THR A 29 6.49 -33.63 -13.45
CA THR A 29 5.37 -32.78 -13.93
C THR A 29 4.62 -32.04 -12.84
N ASP A 30 4.20 -32.68 -11.76
CA ASP A 30 3.20 -32.07 -10.85
C ASP A 30 3.85 -31.26 -9.73
N TYR A 31 5.00 -31.72 -9.22
CA TYR A 31 5.74 -30.96 -8.20
C TYR A 31 6.27 -29.61 -8.71
N PRO A 32 6.84 -29.49 -9.93
CA PRO A 32 7.19 -28.19 -10.49
C PRO A 32 5.99 -27.24 -10.60
N LEU A 33 4.84 -27.74 -11.08
CA LEU A 33 3.60 -26.94 -11.15
C LEU A 33 3.15 -26.47 -9.77
N PHE A 34 3.25 -27.34 -8.75
CA PHE A 34 3.02 -26.95 -7.37
C PHE A 34 3.97 -25.83 -6.92
N GLN A 35 5.28 -25.93 -7.20
CA GLN A 35 6.24 -24.89 -6.80
C GLN A 35 5.91 -23.52 -7.43
N ASP A 36 5.47 -23.52 -8.69
CA ASP A 36 5.04 -22.32 -9.39
C ASP A 36 3.81 -21.67 -8.72
N VAL A 37 2.79 -22.48 -8.41
CA VAL A 37 1.59 -22.01 -7.69
C VAL A 37 1.95 -21.53 -6.29
N HIS A 38 2.79 -22.26 -5.56
CA HIS A 38 3.27 -21.88 -4.23
C HIS A 38 3.97 -20.51 -4.26
N LEU A 39 4.81 -20.24 -5.26
CA LEU A 39 5.46 -18.94 -5.44
C LEU A 39 4.44 -17.83 -5.73
N MET A 40 3.40 -18.09 -6.52
CA MET A 40 2.31 -17.14 -6.75
C MET A 40 1.58 -16.78 -5.45
N ILE A 41 1.29 -17.75 -4.60
CA ILE A 41 0.58 -17.56 -3.32
C ILE A 41 1.43 -16.75 -2.33
N PHE A 42 2.65 -17.19 -2.04
CA PHE A 42 3.43 -16.61 -0.96
C PHE A 42 4.16 -15.33 -1.36
N VAL A 43 4.65 -15.27 -2.61
CA VAL A 43 5.47 -14.16 -3.09
C VAL A 43 4.68 -13.27 -4.05
N GLY A 44 4.00 -13.86 -5.03
CA GLY A 44 3.21 -13.13 -6.03
C GLY A 44 2.17 -12.19 -5.40
N PHE A 45 1.15 -12.74 -4.74
CA PHE A 45 0.13 -11.97 -4.03
C PHE A 45 0.71 -11.09 -2.92
N GLY A 46 1.64 -11.64 -2.13
CA GLY A 46 2.25 -10.93 -1.00
C GLY A 46 2.93 -9.62 -1.42
N PHE A 47 3.76 -9.67 -2.48
CA PHE A 47 4.44 -8.48 -2.99
C PHE A 47 3.52 -7.59 -3.82
N LEU A 48 2.59 -8.15 -4.61
CA LEU A 48 1.62 -7.34 -5.37
C LEU A 48 0.87 -6.37 -4.45
N MET A 49 0.45 -6.84 -3.27
CA MET A 49 -0.23 -6.04 -2.25
C MET A 49 0.67 -5.07 -1.48
N ALA A 50 2.00 -5.10 -1.68
CA ALA A 50 2.96 -4.26 -0.98
C ALA A 50 3.13 -2.84 -1.59
N PHE A 51 2.27 -2.45 -2.56
CA PHE A 51 2.29 -1.09 -3.15
C PHE A 51 1.92 0.02 -2.15
N LEU A 52 1.22 -0.32 -1.06
CA LEU A 52 0.84 0.62 -0.01
C LEU A 52 2.06 1.10 0.79
N LYS A 53 2.38 2.40 0.67
CA LYS A 53 3.55 3.11 1.25
C LYS A 53 3.91 2.72 2.69
N ARG A 54 2.92 2.53 3.57
CA ARG A 54 3.13 2.21 5.01
C ARG A 54 2.54 0.85 5.44
N TYR A 55 2.18 -0.01 4.50
CA TYR A 55 1.55 -1.32 4.79
C TYR A 55 2.33 -2.52 4.24
N GLY A 56 3.48 -2.33 3.58
CA GLY A 56 4.24 -3.42 2.95
C GLY A 56 4.56 -4.61 3.88
N PHE A 57 5.02 -4.35 5.12
CA PHE A 57 5.28 -5.43 6.10
C PHE A 57 4.01 -6.18 6.49
N SER A 58 2.90 -5.46 6.71
CA SER A 58 1.62 -6.10 7.01
C SER A 58 1.07 -6.88 5.82
N ALA A 59 1.19 -6.36 4.59
CA ALA A 59 0.76 -7.05 3.39
C ALA A 59 1.45 -8.42 3.26
N VAL A 60 2.78 -8.46 3.34
CA VAL A 60 3.55 -9.72 3.17
C VAL A 60 3.37 -10.66 4.37
N SER A 61 3.43 -10.15 5.61
CA SER A 61 3.33 -11.01 6.81
C SER A 61 1.92 -11.56 7.04
N VAL A 62 0.87 -10.77 6.77
CA VAL A 62 -0.53 -11.25 6.84
C VAL A 62 -0.79 -12.22 5.70
N ASN A 63 -0.29 -11.97 4.48
CA ASN A 63 -0.35 -12.93 3.38
C ASN A 63 0.23 -14.29 3.78
N LEU A 64 1.43 -14.29 4.38
CA LEU A 64 2.08 -15.50 4.89
C LEU A 64 1.23 -16.22 5.95
N LEU A 65 0.71 -15.46 6.93
CA LEU A 65 -0.13 -15.99 8.01
C LEU A 65 -1.42 -16.63 7.47
N LEU A 66 -2.13 -15.92 6.59
CA LEU A 66 -3.37 -16.43 5.99
C LEU A 66 -3.10 -17.65 5.12
N SER A 67 -2.05 -17.61 4.31
CA SER A 67 -1.70 -18.73 3.45
C SER A 67 -1.39 -19.99 4.25
N ALA A 68 -0.55 -19.88 5.29
CA ALA A 68 -0.23 -21.00 6.17
C ALA A 68 -1.46 -21.57 6.91
N PHE A 69 -2.43 -20.72 7.25
CA PHE A 69 -3.68 -21.14 7.86
C PHE A 69 -4.60 -21.86 6.85
N VAL A 70 -4.84 -21.24 5.69
CA VAL A 70 -5.79 -21.72 4.69
C VAL A 70 -5.35 -23.04 4.07
N ILE A 71 -4.05 -23.23 3.76
CA ILE A 71 -3.60 -24.49 3.17
C ILE A 71 -3.93 -25.70 4.06
N GLN A 72 -3.73 -25.58 5.38
CA GLN A 72 -4.05 -26.66 6.32
C GLN A 72 -5.56 -26.88 6.42
N PHE A 73 -6.32 -25.78 6.50
CA PHE A 73 -7.76 -25.86 6.69
C PHE A 73 -8.49 -26.39 5.44
N ALA A 74 -8.12 -25.90 4.25
CA ALA A 74 -8.69 -26.34 2.99
C ALA A 74 -8.40 -27.82 2.71
N MET A 75 -7.19 -28.33 3.03
CA MET A 75 -6.88 -29.75 2.93
C MET A 75 -7.78 -30.60 3.83
N LEU A 76 -8.02 -30.17 5.08
CA LEU A 76 -8.93 -30.85 5.99
C LEU A 76 -10.37 -30.89 5.45
N LEU A 77 -10.89 -29.73 5.02
CA LEU A 77 -12.25 -29.62 4.51
C LEU A 77 -12.47 -30.47 3.25
N ARG A 78 -11.55 -30.41 2.29
CA ARG A 78 -11.63 -31.22 1.07
C ARG A 78 -11.53 -32.71 1.39
N GLY A 79 -10.62 -33.07 2.30
CA GLY A 79 -10.47 -34.44 2.78
C GLY A 79 -11.75 -35.02 3.38
N PHE A 80 -12.46 -34.25 4.20
CA PHE A 80 -13.75 -34.65 4.76
C PHE A 80 -14.87 -34.81 3.72
N LEU A 81 -14.73 -34.21 2.55
CA LEU A 81 -15.67 -34.33 1.43
C LEU A 81 -15.29 -35.44 0.45
N THR A 82 -14.24 -36.22 0.72
CA THR A 82 -13.85 -37.35 -0.14
C THR A 82 -14.69 -38.59 0.17
N VAL A 83 -14.98 -39.39 -0.87
CA VAL A 83 -15.63 -40.70 -0.72
C VAL A 83 -14.82 -41.62 0.21
N ALA A 84 -13.49 -41.55 0.16
CA ALA A 84 -12.62 -42.32 1.07
C ALA A 84 -12.90 -42.02 2.55
N PHE A 85 -13.15 -40.75 2.88
CA PHE A 85 -13.50 -40.37 4.25
C PHE A 85 -14.91 -40.85 4.64
N GLU A 86 -15.87 -40.81 3.71
CA GLU A 86 -17.21 -41.36 3.93
C GLU A 86 -17.17 -42.87 4.23
N GLU A 87 -16.35 -43.63 3.51
CA GLU A 87 -16.24 -45.08 3.65
C GLU A 87 -15.39 -45.53 4.84
N THR A 88 -14.27 -44.83 5.11
CA THR A 88 -13.24 -45.31 6.05
C THR A 88 -13.04 -44.41 7.27
N GLY A 89 -13.60 -43.20 7.27
CA GLY A 89 -13.33 -42.16 8.26
C GLY A 89 -11.92 -41.56 8.17
N LEU A 90 -11.15 -41.89 7.12
CA LEU A 90 -9.79 -41.40 6.87
C LEU A 90 -9.64 -40.92 5.42
N PHE A 91 -8.70 -40.02 5.17
CA PHE A 91 -8.32 -39.62 3.80
C PHE A 91 -6.81 -39.42 3.66
N SER A 92 -6.32 -39.53 2.42
CA SER A 92 -4.92 -39.33 2.08
C SER A 92 -4.66 -37.96 1.46
N ILE A 93 -3.42 -37.47 1.60
CA ILE A 93 -2.97 -36.21 1.02
C ILE A 93 -1.73 -36.41 0.13
N GLY A 94 -1.70 -35.70 -0.99
CA GLY A 94 -0.58 -35.60 -1.92
C GLY A 94 -0.47 -34.21 -2.56
N ILE A 95 0.33 -34.12 -3.63
CA ILE A 95 0.56 -32.87 -4.35
C ILE A 95 -0.72 -32.29 -4.97
N PRO A 96 -1.62 -33.08 -5.59
CA PRO A 96 -2.88 -32.54 -6.13
C PRO A 96 -3.77 -31.90 -5.05
N GLU A 97 -3.84 -32.50 -3.86
CA GLU A 97 -4.56 -31.93 -2.72
C GLU A 97 -3.90 -30.64 -2.21
N MET A 98 -2.56 -30.58 -2.22
CA MET A 98 -1.82 -29.35 -1.87
C MET A 98 -2.12 -28.22 -2.87
N ILE A 99 -2.05 -28.47 -4.17
CA ILE A 99 -2.39 -27.48 -5.22
C ILE A 99 -3.85 -27.01 -5.08
N SER A 100 -4.77 -27.93 -4.79
CA SER A 100 -6.19 -27.61 -4.58
C SER A 100 -6.40 -26.75 -3.32
N ALA A 101 -5.60 -26.93 -2.28
CA ALA A 101 -5.63 -26.09 -1.09
C ALA A 101 -5.07 -24.68 -1.36
N GLU A 102 -4.04 -24.56 -2.20
CA GLU A 102 -3.50 -23.27 -2.65
C GLU A 102 -4.49 -22.47 -3.47
N SER A 103 -5.37 -23.14 -4.23
CA SER A 103 -6.47 -22.47 -4.93
C SER A 103 -7.42 -21.77 -3.96
N SER A 104 -7.81 -22.42 -2.86
CA SER A 104 -8.62 -21.78 -1.81
C SER A 104 -7.85 -20.66 -1.10
N CYS A 105 -6.52 -20.79 -0.98
CA CYS A 105 -5.68 -19.70 -0.51
C CYS A 105 -5.76 -18.47 -1.44
N ALA A 106 -5.62 -18.67 -2.76
CA ALA A 106 -5.75 -17.59 -3.73
C ALA A 106 -7.09 -16.85 -3.59
N ALA A 107 -8.20 -17.56 -3.38
CA ALA A 107 -9.51 -16.92 -3.18
C ALA A 107 -9.51 -15.98 -1.96
N VAL A 108 -8.97 -16.44 -0.82
CA VAL A 108 -8.83 -15.63 0.41
C VAL A 108 -7.89 -14.44 0.20
N LEU A 109 -6.80 -14.60 -0.54
CA LEU A 109 -5.85 -13.51 -0.82
C LEU A 109 -6.44 -12.47 -1.77
N ILE A 110 -7.32 -12.88 -2.69
CA ILE A 110 -8.11 -11.97 -3.53
C ILE A 110 -9.06 -11.16 -2.65
N THR A 111 -9.76 -11.79 -1.71
CA THR A 111 -10.58 -11.08 -0.72
C THR A 111 -9.74 -10.14 0.15
N MET A 112 -8.54 -10.58 0.57
CA MET A 112 -7.61 -9.74 1.32
C MET A 112 -7.26 -8.47 0.54
N GLY A 113 -7.10 -8.55 -0.79
CA GLY A 113 -6.86 -7.39 -1.65
C GLY A 113 -7.96 -6.32 -1.61
N VAL A 114 -9.24 -6.71 -1.48
CA VAL A 114 -10.35 -5.75 -1.33
C VAL A 114 -10.27 -5.02 0.01
N LEU A 115 -9.99 -5.78 1.08
CA LEU A 115 -10.06 -5.32 2.48
C LEU A 115 -8.71 -4.88 3.05
N LEU A 116 -7.67 -4.83 2.21
CA LEU A 116 -6.30 -4.53 2.59
C LEU A 116 -6.23 -3.16 3.27
N GLY A 117 -5.50 -3.07 4.39
CA GLY A 117 -5.38 -1.84 5.19
C GLY A 117 -6.59 -1.52 6.09
N ARG A 118 -7.65 -2.33 6.06
CA ARG A 118 -8.91 -2.06 6.79
C ARG A 118 -9.20 -3.04 7.92
N LEU A 119 -8.65 -4.25 7.84
CA LEU A 119 -8.82 -5.30 8.84
C LEU A 119 -7.53 -5.58 9.61
N THR A 120 -7.69 -6.02 10.86
CA THR A 120 -6.57 -6.57 11.66
C THR A 120 -6.25 -8.01 11.23
N PRO A 121 -5.05 -8.54 11.52
CA PRO A 121 -4.70 -9.93 11.19
C PRO A 121 -5.69 -10.96 11.75
N VAL A 122 -6.23 -10.73 12.96
CA VAL A 122 -7.24 -11.61 13.58
C VAL A 122 -8.57 -11.56 12.81
N GLN A 123 -9.00 -10.38 12.36
CA GLN A 123 -10.20 -10.24 11.54
C GLN A 123 -10.02 -10.94 10.19
N PHE A 124 -8.84 -10.84 9.58
CA PHE A 124 -8.52 -11.61 8.37
C PHE A 124 -8.55 -13.13 8.61
N LEU A 125 -8.04 -13.63 9.74
CA LEU A 125 -8.12 -15.06 10.07
C LEU A 125 -9.57 -15.55 10.24
N LEU A 126 -10.43 -14.75 10.88
CA LEU A 126 -11.85 -15.09 11.02
C LEU A 126 -12.55 -15.10 9.66
N LEU A 127 -12.28 -14.09 8.84
CA LEU A 127 -12.83 -14.00 7.49
C LEU A 127 -12.36 -15.19 6.63
N ALA A 128 -11.06 -15.51 6.66
CA ALA A 128 -10.48 -16.64 5.93
C ALA A 128 -11.08 -17.98 6.35
N PHE A 129 -11.41 -18.16 7.64
CA PHE A 129 -12.09 -19.36 8.11
C PHE A 129 -13.47 -19.55 7.46
N PHE A 130 -14.33 -18.53 7.48
CA PHE A 130 -15.67 -18.65 6.88
C PHE A 130 -15.63 -18.70 5.36
N GLU A 131 -14.77 -17.89 4.74
CA GLU A 131 -14.58 -17.86 3.30
C GLU A 131 -14.09 -19.22 2.79
N THR A 132 -13.07 -19.81 3.41
CA THR A 132 -12.54 -21.13 3.00
C THR A 132 -13.59 -22.22 3.13
N LEU A 133 -14.36 -22.23 4.22
CA LEU A 133 -15.45 -23.20 4.43
C LEU A 133 -16.46 -23.13 3.29
N LEU A 134 -16.95 -21.93 2.98
CA LEU A 134 -17.94 -21.73 1.93
C LEU A 134 -17.35 -22.02 0.55
N ASN A 135 -16.14 -21.54 0.27
CA ASN A 135 -15.44 -21.75 -1.00
C ASN A 135 -15.30 -23.23 -1.33
N VAL A 136 -14.81 -24.04 -0.37
CA VAL A 136 -14.62 -25.49 -0.57
C VAL A 136 -15.95 -26.21 -0.82
N VAL A 137 -17.02 -25.87 -0.08
CA VAL A 137 -18.34 -26.48 -0.27
C VAL A 137 -18.94 -26.11 -1.62
N VAL A 138 -18.89 -24.83 -1.99
CA VAL A 138 -19.42 -24.35 -3.27
C VAL A 138 -18.65 -24.94 -4.44
N GLU A 139 -17.32 -24.98 -4.35
CA GLU A 139 -16.49 -25.61 -5.37
C GLU A 139 -16.80 -27.11 -5.49
N HIS A 140 -16.90 -27.83 -4.37
CA HIS A 140 -17.25 -29.25 -4.38
C HIS A 140 -18.61 -29.48 -5.06
N PHE A 141 -19.61 -28.62 -4.80
CA PHE A 141 -20.89 -28.68 -5.49
C PHE A 141 -20.78 -28.41 -7.00
N VAL A 142 -20.07 -27.35 -7.38
CA VAL A 142 -19.91 -26.93 -8.78
C VAL A 142 -19.16 -27.97 -9.62
N PHE A 143 -18.13 -28.62 -9.06
CA PHE A 143 -17.32 -29.60 -9.80
C PHE A 143 -17.88 -31.02 -9.74
N ASN A 144 -18.36 -31.48 -8.58
CA ASN A 144 -18.78 -32.88 -8.43
C ASN A 144 -20.26 -33.12 -8.73
N TYR A 145 -21.11 -32.09 -8.73
CA TYR A 145 -22.54 -32.24 -9.01
C TYR A 145 -22.97 -31.51 -10.29
N LEU A 146 -22.48 -30.28 -10.50
CA LEU A 146 -22.81 -29.55 -11.73
C LEU A 146 -21.88 -29.91 -12.89
N HIS A 147 -20.69 -30.45 -12.63
CA HIS A 147 -19.66 -30.76 -13.64
C HIS A 147 -19.39 -29.57 -14.57
N VAL A 148 -19.23 -28.41 -13.96
CA VAL A 148 -18.86 -27.16 -14.62
C VAL A 148 -17.37 -27.22 -14.95
N ASN A 149 -17.01 -26.94 -16.20
CA ASN A 149 -15.59 -26.77 -16.56
C ASN A 149 -15.13 -25.37 -16.14
N ASP A 150 -14.26 -25.33 -15.15
CA ASP A 150 -13.58 -24.13 -14.67
C ASP A 150 -12.10 -24.46 -14.44
N SER A 151 -11.41 -24.83 -15.53
CA SER A 151 -10.08 -25.48 -15.47
C SER A 151 -9.03 -24.72 -14.65
N GLY A 152 -8.92 -23.41 -14.90
CA GLY A 152 -8.01 -22.49 -14.21
C GLY A 152 -8.68 -21.74 -13.06
N ARG A 153 -9.87 -22.20 -12.64
CA ARG A 153 -10.55 -21.71 -11.43
C ARG A 153 -10.95 -20.23 -11.47
N SER A 154 -11.25 -19.66 -12.64
CA SER A 154 -11.70 -18.26 -12.73
C SER A 154 -13.04 -18.00 -12.05
N LEU A 155 -13.89 -19.03 -11.93
CA LEU A 155 -15.12 -18.92 -11.16
C LEU A 155 -14.85 -19.19 -9.68
N SER A 156 -14.33 -20.37 -9.35
CA SER A 156 -14.17 -20.83 -7.97
C SER A 156 -13.13 -20.07 -7.16
N VAL A 157 -12.17 -19.41 -7.79
CA VAL A 157 -11.15 -18.59 -7.12
C VAL A 157 -11.36 -17.10 -7.40
N HIS A 158 -11.28 -16.67 -8.66
CA HIS A 158 -11.25 -15.24 -8.97
C HIS A 158 -12.60 -14.55 -8.79
N THR A 159 -13.65 -15.09 -9.40
CA THR A 159 -15.01 -14.55 -9.24
C THR A 159 -15.46 -14.67 -7.79
N PHE A 160 -15.28 -15.85 -7.17
CA PHE A 160 -15.66 -16.06 -5.79
C PHE A 160 -14.97 -15.09 -4.82
N GLY A 161 -13.64 -15.05 -4.79
CA GLY A 161 -12.89 -14.19 -3.87
C GLY A 161 -13.17 -12.71 -4.09
N ALA A 162 -13.25 -12.25 -5.35
CA ALA A 162 -13.52 -10.85 -5.64
C ALA A 162 -14.88 -10.39 -5.10
N TYR A 163 -15.95 -11.14 -5.40
CA TYR A 163 -17.30 -10.74 -4.97
C TYR A 163 -17.58 -11.05 -3.51
N PHE A 164 -16.91 -12.03 -2.90
CA PHE A 164 -16.94 -12.23 -1.46
C PHE A 164 -16.32 -11.04 -0.74
N GLY A 165 -15.12 -10.60 -1.15
CA GLY A 165 -14.45 -9.44 -0.57
C GLY A 165 -15.22 -8.13 -0.77
N LEU A 166 -15.74 -7.87 -1.97
CA LEU A 166 -16.56 -6.68 -2.26
C LEU A 166 -17.84 -6.67 -1.41
N ALA A 167 -18.52 -7.81 -1.28
CA ALA A 167 -19.69 -7.94 -0.43
C ALA A 167 -19.35 -7.71 1.06
N ALA A 168 -18.21 -8.23 1.53
CA ALA A 168 -17.74 -7.98 2.89
C ALA A 168 -17.40 -6.49 3.13
N ALA A 169 -16.84 -5.82 2.13
CA ALA A 169 -16.51 -4.38 2.19
C ALA A 169 -17.75 -3.48 2.33
N LEU A 170 -18.89 -3.86 1.74
CA LEU A 170 -20.15 -3.12 1.87
C LEU A 170 -20.67 -3.04 3.32
N VAL A 171 -20.48 -4.11 4.11
CA VAL A 171 -20.96 -4.18 5.49
C VAL A 171 -19.92 -3.63 6.48
N GLY A 172 -18.63 -3.78 6.15
CA GLY A 172 -17.50 -3.30 6.94
C GLY A 172 -17.28 -1.79 6.88
N HIS A 173 -18.29 -0.98 7.21
CA HIS A 173 -18.15 0.47 7.27
C HIS A 173 -17.29 0.90 8.47
N LYS A 174 -15.98 1.03 8.25
CA LYS A 174 -15.10 1.85 9.09
C LYS A 174 -14.35 2.82 8.19
N LYS A 175 -14.22 4.08 8.64
CA LYS A 175 -13.15 4.99 8.18
C LYS A 175 -11.86 4.18 8.15
N ASN A 176 -11.11 4.27 7.05
CA ASN A 176 -9.88 3.51 6.85
C ASN A 176 -9.05 3.52 8.13
N VAL A 177 -8.70 2.34 8.64
CA VAL A 177 -7.91 2.22 9.89
C VAL A 177 -6.53 2.87 9.73
N MET A 178 -6.11 3.07 8.47
CA MET A 178 -4.99 3.91 8.07
C MET A 178 -5.51 4.89 7.01
N GLU A 179 -5.40 6.20 7.25
CA GLU A 179 -5.58 7.19 6.20
C GLU A 179 -4.65 6.82 5.04
N MET A 180 -5.25 6.54 3.88
CA MET A 180 -4.50 6.50 2.64
C MET A 180 -4.18 7.96 2.35
N ASP A 181 -2.88 8.33 2.36
CA ASP A 181 -2.45 9.59 1.75
C ASP A 181 -3.12 9.67 0.35
N GLU A 182 -3.65 10.83 -0.04
CA GLU A 182 -4.20 11.06 -1.39
C GLU A 182 -3.22 10.69 -2.52
N HIS A 183 -1.95 10.47 -2.17
CA HIS A 183 -0.82 10.27 -3.07
C HIS A 183 -0.41 8.80 -3.29
N GLY A 184 -1.15 7.81 -2.77
CA GLY A 184 -0.97 6.40 -3.15
C GLY A 184 0.40 5.79 -2.80
N GLY A 185 0.93 4.94 -3.70
CA GLY A 185 2.24 4.30 -3.57
C GLY A 185 3.42 5.28 -3.77
N ILE A 186 4.60 4.93 -3.26
CA ILE A 186 5.85 5.63 -3.57
C ILE A 186 6.70 4.77 -4.49
N HIS A 187 7.66 5.37 -5.22
CA HIS A 187 8.48 4.67 -6.21
C HIS A 187 9.04 3.31 -5.75
N HIS A 188 9.51 3.21 -4.49
CA HIS A 188 10.00 1.92 -3.96
C HIS A 188 8.89 0.89 -3.70
N SER A 189 7.71 1.29 -3.23
CA SER A 189 6.60 0.35 -2.99
C SER A 189 5.99 -0.16 -4.30
N ASP A 190 5.97 0.67 -5.34
CA ASP A 190 5.53 0.26 -6.68
C ASP A 190 6.51 -0.73 -7.34
N LEU A 191 7.82 -0.53 -7.16
CA LEU A 191 8.83 -1.49 -7.61
C LEU A 191 8.69 -2.85 -6.90
N PHE A 192 8.43 -2.87 -5.58
CA PHE A 192 8.14 -4.10 -4.86
C PHE A 192 6.86 -4.79 -5.37
N SER A 193 5.81 -4.02 -5.66
CA SER A 193 4.57 -4.57 -6.23
C SER A 193 4.75 -5.16 -7.63
N MET A 194 5.65 -4.58 -8.44
CA MET A 194 6.01 -5.16 -9.74
C MET A 194 6.69 -6.53 -9.62
N ILE A 195 7.44 -6.82 -8.56
CA ILE A 195 7.99 -8.17 -8.31
C ILE A 195 6.84 -9.18 -8.18
N GLY A 196 5.82 -8.84 -7.40
CA GLY A 196 4.62 -9.66 -7.25
C GLY A 196 3.90 -9.87 -8.58
N THR A 197 3.70 -8.80 -9.34
CA THR A 197 3.09 -8.83 -10.68
C THR A 197 3.83 -9.77 -11.61
N LEU A 198 5.17 -9.67 -11.70
CA LEU A 198 5.98 -10.47 -12.61
C LEU A 198 5.96 -11.96 -12.24
N LEU A 199 5.99 -12.29 -10.95
CA LEU A 199 5.89 -13.69 -10.50
C LEU A 199 4.52 -14.28 -10.80
N LEU A 200 3.45 -13.53 -10.55
CA LEU A 200 2.10 -13.92 -10.97
C LEU A 200 2.04 -14.09 -12.49
N TRP A 201 2.68 -13.21 -13.24
CA TRP A 201 2.66 -13.25 -14.70
C TRP A 201 3.37 -14.49 -15.26
N VAL A 202 4.58 -14.78 -14.76
CA VAL A 202 5.40 -15.91 -15.25
C VAL A 202 4.78 -17.26 -14.91
N PHE A 203 4.18 -17.40 -13.73
CA PHE A 203 3.68 -18.68 -13.23
C PHE A 203 2.19 -18.93 -13.46
N PHE A 204 1.42 -17.94 -13.95
CA PHE A 204 0.00 -18.14 -14.26
C PHE A 204 -0.29 -19.31 -15.22
N PRO A 205 0.50 -19.57 -16.28
CA PRO A 205 0.30 -20.74 -17.12
C PRO A 205 0.32 -22.05 -16.33
N SER A 206 1.20 -22.16 -15.33
CA SER A 206 1.24 -23.28 -14.39
C SER A 206 -0.01 -23.32 -13.53
N PHE A 207 -0.46 -22.19 -12.98
CA PHE A 207 -1.70 -22.09 -12.19
C PHE A 207 -2.93 -22.62 -12.93
N ASN A 208 -3.14 -22.20 -14.18
CA ASN A 208 -4.27 -22.66 -14.99
C ASN A 208 -4.14 -24.12 -15.45
N ALA A 209 -2.94 -24.68 -15.42
CA ALA A 209 -2.64 -26.03 -15.90
C ALA A 209 -2.47 -27.08 -14.78
N ALA A 210 -2.30 -26.65 -13.52
CA ALA A 210 -1.76 -27.49 -12.44
C ALA A 210 -2.57 -28.77 -12.15
N ILE A 211 -3.89 -28.71 -12.33
CA ILE A 211 -4.80 -29.84 -12.09
C ILE A 211 -5.42 -30.38 -13.39
N GLN A 212 -4.85 -30.04 -14.55
CA GLN A 212 -5.40 -30.42 -15.84
C GLN A 212 -4.93 -31.80 -16.27
N GLU A 213 -5.90 -32.62 -16.62
CA GLU A 213 -5.72 -33.94 -17.23
C GLU A 213 -6.74 -34.14 -18.36
N PRO A 214 -6.39 -34.87 -19.42
CA PRO A 214 -5.10 -35.50 -19.70
C PRO A 214 -4.02 -34.47 -20.14
N GLU A 215 -2.80 -34.93 -20.44
CA GLU A 215 -1.65 -34.06 -20.80
C GLU A 215 -1.94 -33.06 -21.93
N ASP A 216 -2.78 -33.42 -22.90
CA ASP A 216 -3.20 -32.54 -24.00
C ASP A 216 -4.04 -31.34 -23.50
N ALA A 217 -4.92 -31.56 -22.52
CA ALA A 217 -5.68 -30.50 -21.87
C ALA A 217 -4.75 -29.56 -21.07
N ARG A 218 -3.74 -30.14 -20.40
CA ARG A 218 -2.69 -29.40 -19.69
C ARG A 218 -1.86 -28.53 -20.64
N HIS A 219 -1.42 -29.10 -21.76
CA HIS A 219 -0.66 -28.39 -22.79
C HIS A 219 -1.45 -27.20 -23.37
N ARG A 220 -2.74 -27.41 -23.69
CA ARG A 220 -3.62 -26.32 -24.12
C ARG A 220 -3.78 -25.24 -23.06
N ALA A 221 -3.98 -25.60 -21.80
CA ALA A 221 -4.11 -24.64 -20.70
C ALA A 221 -2.87 -23.73 -20.57
N ILE A 222 -1.67 -24.30 -20.69
CA ILE A 222 -0.41 -23.54 -20.69
C ILE A 222 -0.37 -22.56 -21.86
N MET A 223 -0.58 -23.05 -23.09
CA MET A 223 -0.46 -22.22 -24.31
C MET A 223 -1.52 -21.11 -24.36
N ASN A 224 -2.78 -21.43 -24.07
CA ASN A 224 -3.86 -20.46 -24.07
C ASN A 224 -3.64 -19.38 -23.00
N THR A 225 -3.18 -19.76 -21.82
CA THR A 225 -2.87 -18.80 -20.76
C THR A 225 -1.71 -17.88 -21.15
N TYR A 226 -0.64 -18.44 -21.70
CA TYR A 226 0.50 -17.66 -22.17
C TYR A 226 0.11 -16.63 -23.24
N LEU A 227 -0.67 -17.03 -24.25
CA LEU A 227 -1.10 -16.14 -25.33
C LEU A 227 -2.09 -15.07 -24.85
N ALA A 228 -3.05 -15.44 -24.00
CA ALA A 228 -3.99 -14.49 -23.40
C ALA A 228 -3.25 -13.45 -22.55
N MET A 229 -2.21 -13.84 -21.82
CA MET A 229 -1.46 -12.90 -21.00
C MET A 229 -0.52 -12.01 -21.80
N ALA A 230 0.17 -12.54 -22.82
CA ALA A 230 1.00 -11.73 -23.70
C ALA A 230 0.18 -10.62 -24.37
N SER A 231 -0.99 -10.97 -24.91
CA SER A 231 -1.91 -10.00 -25.52
C SER A 231 -2.55 -9.05 -24.52
N SER A 232 -2.90 -9.54 -23.31
CA SER A 232 -3.38 -8.70 -22.20
C SER A 232 -2.34 -7.66 -21.78
N THR A 233 -1.07 -8.04 -21.70
CA THR A 233 0.03 -7.11 -21.35
C THR A 233 0.16 -6.00 -22.38
N VAL A 234 0.31 -6.34 -23.67
CA VAL A 234 0.46 -5.32 -24.73
C VAL A 234 -0.75 -4.37 -24.75
N THR A 235 -1.95 -4.94 -24.67
CA THR A 235 -3.19 -4.16 -24.66
C THR A 235 -3.28 -3.27 -23.43
N THR A 236 -2.85 -3.75 -22.26
CA THR A 236 -2.84 -2.96 -21.03
C THR A 236 -1.99 -1.71 -21.17
N PHE A 237 -0.77 -1.81 -21.71
CA PHE A 237 0.09 -0.63 -21.95
C PHE A 237 -0.55 0.34 -22.94
N MET A 238 -1.11 -0.18 -24.05
CA MET A 238 -1.79 0.65 -25.05
C MET A 238 -2.97 1.42 -24.44
N ILE A 239 -3.89 0.73 -23.78
CA ILE A 239 -5.08 1.34 -23.21
C ILE A 239 -4.72 2.25 -22.04
N SER A 240 -3.75 1.89 -21.19
CA SER A 240 -3.25 2.73 -20.09
C SER A 240 -2.77 4.10 -20.59
N SER A 241 -2.03 4.13 -21.70
CA SER A 241 -1.63 5.38 -22.36
C SER A 241 -2.83 6.11 -22.98
N CYS A 242 -3.73 5.41 -23.67
CA CYS A 242 -4.90 6.02 -24.30
C CYS A 242 -5.87 6.69 -23.32
N VAL A 243 -5.97 6.19 -22.07
CA VAL A 243 -6.86 6.77 -21.05
C VAL A 243 -6.22 7.90 -20.25
N ASP A 244 -4.90 8.08 -20.32
CA ASP A 244 -4.19 9.21 -19.71
C ASP A 244 -4.13 10.40 -20.67
N THR A 245 -4.46 11.59 -20.18
CA THR A 245 -4.48 12.82 -21.01
C THR A 245 -3.12 13.21 -21.60
N LEU A 246 -2.01 12.74 -21.01
CA LEU A 246 -0.65 13.01 -21.45
C LEU A 246 0.01 11.77 -22.09
N GLY A 247 -0.73 10.68 -22.29
CA GLY A 247 -0.22 9.44 -22.87
C GLY A 247 0.72 8.64 -21.96
N ARG A 248 0.76 8.89 -20.65
CA ARG A 248 1.64 8.21 -19.69
C ARG A 248 1.07 6.86 -19.24
N PHE A 249 1.92 5.99 -18.71
CA PHE A 249 1.47 4.73 -18.11
C PHE A 249 1.17 4.90 -16.62
N ASN A 250 0.01 4.41 -16.20
CA ASN A 250 -0.32 4.26 -14.78
C ASN A 250 0.13 2.89 -14.27
N MET A 251 0.96 2.87 -13.21
CA MET A 251 1.49 1.63 -12.65
C MET A 251 0.44 0.71 -12.04
N ILE A 252 -0.70 1.23 -11.56
CA ILE A 252 -1.81 0.39 -11.09
C ILE A 252 -2.36 -0.44 -12.25
N HIS A 253 -2.49 0.15 -13.44
CA HIS A 253 -2.90 -0.59 -14.63
C HIS A 253 -1.87 -1.66 -14.99
N ILE A 254 -0.57 -1.34 -14.94
CA ILE A 254 0.49 -2.27 -15.32
C ILE A 254 0.61 -3.44 -14.33
N GLN A 255 0.58 -3.17 -13.02
CA GLN A 255 0.66 -4.17 -11.95
C GLN A 255 -0.55 -5.11 -11.95
N SER A 256 -1.71 -4.60 -12.37
CA SER A 256 -2.99 -5.31 -12.26
C SER A 256 -3.45 -5.87 -13.62
N SER A 257 -3.77 -5.01 -14.58
CA SER A 257 -4.47 -5.39 -15.82
C SER A 257 -3.64 -6.26 -16.77
N THR A 258 -2.32 -6.29 -16.64
CA THR A 258 -1.45 -7.22 -17.40
C THR A 258 -1.76 -8.69 -17.07
N LEU A 259 -2.31 -8.96 -15.88
CA LEU A 259 -2.69 -10.30 -15.42
C LEU A 259 -4.13 -10.70 -15.82
N ALA A 260 -4.95 -9.76 -16.32
CA ALA A 260 -6.38 -9.98 -16.56
C ALA A 260 -6.66 -11.10 -17.59
N GLY A 261 -5.78 -11.27 -18.59
CA GLY A 261 -5.88 -12.36 -19.56
C GLY A 261 -5.79 -13.75 -18.94
N GLY A 262 -4.93 -13.93 -17.93
CA GLY A 262 -4.79 -15.20 -17.20
C GLY A 262 -6.07 -15.55 -16.42
N VAL A 263 -6.70 -14.54 -15.81
CA VAL A 263 -7.99 -14.68 -15.13
C VAL A 263 -9.10 -14.99 -16.14
N ALA A 264 -9.21 -14.23 -17.23
CA ALA A 264 -10.32 -14.35 -18.16
C ALA A 264 -10.33 -15.66 -18.96
N ILE A 265 -9.16 -16.24 -19.23
CA ILE A 265 -9.06 -17.50 -19.97
C ILE A 265 -9.25 -18.72 -19.06
N GLY A 266 -9.01 -18.60 -17.75
CA GLY A 266 -8.85 -19.74 -16.84
C GLY A 266 -9.98 -20.76 -16.89
N SER A 267 -11.26 -20.36 -16.84
CA SER A 267 -12.39 -21.31 -16.88
C SER A 267 -12.42 -22.20 -18.13
N ALA A 268 -11.87 -21.72 -19.24
CA ALA A 268 -11.84 -22.43 -20.52
C ALA A 268 -10.42 -22.67 -21.04
N ALA A 269 -9.39 -22.55 -20.19
CA ALA A 269 -7.99 -22.65 -20.60
C ALA A 269 -7.68 -24.00 -21.27
N ASN A 270 -8.27 -25.08 -20.76
CA ASN A 270 -8.16 -26.43 -21.33
C ASN A 270 -9.06 -26.67 -22.56
N ALA A 271 -10.05 -25.79 -22.79
CA ALA A 271 -11.14 -25.98 -23.74
C ALA A 271 -11.08 -25.05 -24.96
N VAL A 272 -10.28 -24.00 -24.93
CA VAL A 272 -10.05 -23.15 -26.10
C VAL A 272 -9.16 -23.87 -27.12
N LEU A 273 -9.68 -24.08 -28.32
CA LEU A 273 -9.05 -24.89 -29.37
C LEU A 273 -8.18 -24.06 -30.31
N TYR A 274 -8.51 -22.78 -30.49
CA TYR A 274 -7.84 -21.91 -31.46
C TYR A 274 -7.02 -20.84 -30.73
N PRO A 275 -5.69 -20.77 -30.96
CA PRO A 275 -4.79 -19.80 -30.30
C PRO A 275 -5.23 -18.34 -30.42
N TYR A 276 -5.82 -17.95 -31.55
CA TYR A 276 -6.28 -16.57 -31.75
C TYR A 276 -7.45 -16.20 -30.83
N HIS A 277 -8.27 -17.16 -30.40
CA HIS A 277 -9.31 -16.90 -29.40
C HIS A 277 -8.68 -16.54 -28.05
N ALA A 278 -7.61 -17.23 -27.63
CA ALA A 278 -6.90 -16.86 -26.41
C ALA A 278 -6.33 -15.43 -26.48
N VAL A 279 -5.78 -15.03 -27.63
CA VAL A 279 -5.33 -13.66 -27.88
C VAL A 279 -6.48 -12.65 -27.77
N ILE A 280 -7.65 -12.94 -28.37
CA ILE A 280 -8.83 -12.07 -28.28
C ILE A 280 -9.29 -11.93 -26.82
N VAL A 281 -9.32 -13.04 -26.06
CA VAL A 281 -9.68 -13.02 -24.63
C VAL A 281 -8.75 -12.07 -23.86
N GLY A 282 -7.44 -12.15 -24.09
CA GLY A 282 -6.46 -11.25 -23.47
C GLY A 282 -6.68 -9.78 -23.78
N VAL A 283 -6.95 -9.45 -25.05
CA VAL A 283 -7.25 -8.07 -25.48
C VAL A 283 -8.51 -7.55 -24.78
N VAL A 284 -9.60 -8.32 -24.81
CA VAL A 284 -10.89 -7.90 -24.22
C VAL A 284 -10.77 -7.76 -22.70
N SER A 285 -10.10 -8.69 -22.02
CA SER A 285 -9.93 -8.64 -20.57
C SER A 285 -9.06 -7.47 -20.12
N ALA A 286 -8.01 -7.12 -20.87
CA ALA A 286 -7.17 -5.97 -20.58
C ALA A 286 -7.94 -4.65 -20.72
N ILE A 287 -8.69 -4.48 -21.82
CA ILE A 287 -9.56 -3.31 -22.00
C ILE A 287 -10.54 -3.20 -20.84
N LEU A 288 -11.23 -4.30 -20.50
CA LEU A 288 -12.18 -4.34 -19.40
C LEU A 288 -11.54 -3.96 -18.05
N SER A 289 -10.35 -4.49 -17.78
CA SER A 289 -9.62 -4.23 -16.53
C SER A 289 -9.13 -2.78 -16.41
N VAL A 290 -8.55 -2.21 -17.48
CA VAL A 290 -8.08 -0.81 -17.47
C VAL A 290 -9.25 0.17 -17.36
N ILE A 291 -10.35 -0.08 -18.08
CA ILE A 291 -11.61 0.68 -17.94
C ILE A 291 -12.13 0.60 -16.51
N GLY A 292 -12.02 -0.58 -15.90
CA GLY A 292 -12.31 -0.83 -14.50
C GLY A 292 -11.60 0.15 -13.57
N HIS A 293 -10.27 0.17 -13.66
CA HIS A 293 -9.42 1.04 -12.85
C HIS A 293 -9.65 2.52 -13.14
N ALA A 294 -9.73 2.91 -14.42
CA ALA A 294 -9.81 4.31 -14.82
C ALA A 294 -11.16 4.95 -14.44
N TRP A 295 -12.27 4.21 -14.54
CA TRP A 295 -13.61 4.82 -14.46
C TRP A 295 -14.62 4.08 -13.58
N ILE A 296 -14.59 2.74 -13.52
CA ILE A 296 -15.59 1.97 -12.76
C ILE A 296 -15.29 2.05 -11.26
N SER A 297 -14.09 1.69 -10.81
CA SER A 297 -13.69 1.75 -9.39
C SER A 297 -13.90 3.13 -8.78
N PRO A 298 -13.40 4.25 -9.37
CA PRO A 298 -13.65 5.58 -8.83
C PRO A 298 -15.15 5.92 -8.73
N ARG A 299 -15.98 5.40 -9.63
CA ARG A 299 -17.44 5.62 -9.59
C ARG A 299 -18.12 4.76 -8.52
N LEU A 300 -17.68 3.52 -8.32
CA LEU A 300 -18.14 2.65 -7.23
C LEU A 300 -17.82 3.25 -5.86
N GLU A 301 -16.61 3.78 -5.69
CA GLU A 301 -16.18 4.42 -4.46
C GLU A 301 -16.98 5.70 -4.15
N ARG A 302 -17.15 6.59 -5.14
CA ARG A 302 -17.88 7.86 -4.93
C ARG A 302 -19.38 7.67 -4.76
N THR A 303 -19.98 6.69 -5.46
CA THR A 303 -21.44 6.54 -5.52
C THR A 303 -21.98 5.55 -4.48
N PHE A 304 -21.28 4.44 -4.27
CA PHE A 304 -21.73 3.34 -3.41
C PHE A 304 -20.89 3.20 -2.15
N HIS A 305 -19.84 4.02 -1.97
CA HIS A 305 -18.86 3.88 -0.89
C HIS A 305 -18.27 2.47 -0.80
N LEU A 306 -18.19 1.79 -1.95
CA LEU A 306 -17.59 0.48 -2.11
C LEU A 306 -16.13 0.68 -2.47
N PHE A 307 -15.27 0.50 -1.47
CA PHE A 307 -13.85 0.64 -1.66
C PHE A 307 -13.18 -0.71 -1.90
N ASP A 308 -12.22 -0.70 -2.82
CA ASP A 308 -11.50 -1.89 -3.27
C ASP A 308 -10.02 -1.55 -3.36
N THR A 309 -9.27 -1.83 -2.28
CA THR A 309 -7.91 -1.30 -2.10
C THR A 309 -6.97 -1.67 -3.26
N CYS A 310 -6.99 -2.92 -3.71
CA CYS A 310 -6.13 -3.38 -4.82
C CYS A 310 -6.81 -3.33 -6.20
N GLY A 311 -8.04 -2.79 -6.32
CA GLY A 311 -8.83 -2.86 -7.55
C GLY A 311 -9.09 -4.32 -7.98
N VAL A 312 -9.37 -5.20 -7.01
CA VAL A 312 -9.66 -6.62 -7.19
C VAL A 312 -10.85 -6.84 -8.12
N HIS A 313 -11.85 -5.96 -8.10
CA HIS A 313 -12.97 -5.99 -9.04
C HIS A 313 -12.48 -5.92 -10.50
N ASN A 314 -11.44 -5.15 -10.76
CA ASN A 314 -10.94 -4.88 -12.11
C ASN A 314 -10.05 -6.01 -12.64
N LEU A 315 -9.34 -6.72 -11.76
CA LEU A 315 -8.48 -7.84 -12.15
C LEU A 315 -9.16 -9.20 -12.02
N HIS A 316 -9.84 -9.45 -10.90
CA HIS A 316 -10.40 -10.76 -10.60
C HIS A 316 -11.92 -10.82 -10.85
N GLY A 317 -12.66 -9.78 -10.43
CA GLY A 317 -14.12 -9.76 -10.50
C GLY A 317 -14.68 -9.73 -11.92
N MET A 318 -14.45 -8.64 -12.66
CA MET A 318 -14.96 -8.48 -14.02
C MET A 318 -14.32 -9.47 -15.01
N PRO A 319 -12.99 -9.68 -15.01
CA PRO A 319 -12.40 -10.72 -15.85
C PRO A 319 -12.86 -12.14 -15.48
N GLY A 320 -13.18 -12.41 -14.20
CA GLY A 320 -13.77 -13.68 -13.77
C GLY A 320 -15.20 -13.90 -14.30
N ILE A 321 -16.05 -12.86 -14.29
CA ILE A 321 -17.36 -12.93 -14.96
C ILE A 321 -17.20 -13.15 -16.46
N LEU A 322 -16.27 -12.42 -17.09
CA LEU A 322 -15.94 -12.61 -18.51
C LEU A 322 -15.53 -14.06 -18.79
N ALA A 323 -14.73 -14.68 -17.92
CA ALA A 323 -14.35 -16.10 -18.04
C ALA A 323 -15.59 -17.02 -18.03
N GLY A 324 -16.56 -16.76 -17.14
CA GLY A 324 -17.82 -17.51 -17.11
C GLY A 324 -18.64 -17.36 -18.40
N LEU A 325 -18.77 -16.14 -18.90
CA LEU A 325 -19.48 -15.86 -20.17
C LEU A 325 -18.79 -16.53 -21.37
N LEU A 326 -17.46 -16.47 -21.42
CA LEU A 326 -16.66 -17.14 -22.44
C LEU A 326 -16.78 -18.66 -22.33
N SER A 327 -16.79 -19.21 -21.12
CA SER A 327 -16.94 -20.65 -20.89
C SER A 327 -18.31 -21.17 -21.38
N ILE A 328 -19.39 -20.40 -21.18
CA ILE A 328 -20.71 -20.67 -21.77
C ILE A 328 -20.61 -20.63 -23.31
N GLY A 329 -19.98 -19.59 -23.86
CA GLY A 329 -19.81 -19.42 -25.30
C GLY A 329 -19.04 -20.57 -25.96
N PHE A 330 -17.88 -20.94 -25.43
CA PHE A 330 -17.06 -22.02 -25.99
C PHE A 330 -17.77 -23.38 -25.89
N ALA A 331 -18.43 -23.68 -24.77
CA ALA A 331 -19.23 -24.89 -24.63
C ALA A 331 -20.40 -24.96 -25.63
N TYR A 332 -20.98 -23.81 -26.00
CA TYR A 332 -22.11 -23.73 -26.91
C TYR A 332 -21.70 -23.77 -28.40
N PHE A 333 -20.67 -23.01 -28.78
CA PHE A 333 -20.32 -22.74 -30.17
C PHE A 333 -19.28 -23.68 -30.77
N TYR A 334 -18.40 -24.29 -29.98
CA TYR A 334 -17.42 -25.21 -30.55
C TYR A 334 -18.06 -26.51 -30.98
N GLU A 335 -17.70 -26.95 -32.17
CA GLU A 335 -18.09 -28.26 -32.69
C GLU A 335 -17.45 -29.36 -31.82
N PRO A 336 -18.25 -30.27 -31.23
CA PRO A 336 -17.76 -31.30 -30.31
C PRO A 336 -16.65 -32.17 -30.92
N GLU A 337 -16.73 -32.42 -32.22
CA GLU A 337 -15.75 -33.18 -33.00
C GLU A 337 -14.35 -32.53 -32.98
N SER A 338 -14.29 -31.20 -32.83
CA SER A 338 -13.02 -30.45 -32.78
C SER A 338 -12.21 -30.72 -31.51
N TYR A 339 -12.85 -31.19 -30.43
CA TYR A 339 -12.17 -31.62 -29.20
C TYR A 339 -11.54 -33.01 -29.31
N GLY A 340 -11.91 -33.79 -30.33
CA GLY A 340 -11.47 -35.16 -30.52
C GLY A 340 -11.68 -36.02 -29.28
N LYS A 341 -10.65 -36.80 -28.91
CA LYS A 341 -10.71 -37.71 -27.75
C LYS A 341 -10.78 -37.00 -26.40
N THR A 342 -10.46 -35.70 -26.34
CA THR A 342 -10.43 -34.95 -25.07
C THR A 342 -11.79 -34.38 -24.65
N LEU A 343 -12.81 -34.46 -25.52
CA LEU A 343 -14.15 -33.94 -25.23
C LEU A 343 -14.69 -34.48 -23.91
N TYR A 344 -14.62 -35.79 -23.70
CA TYR A 344 -15.16 -36.48 -22.53
C TYR A 344 -14.33 -36.26 -21.26
N HIS A 345 -13.11 -35.74 -21.37
CA HIS A 345 -12.34 -35.32 -20.19
C HIS A 345 -12.68 -33.89 -19.79
N ILE A 346 -12.87 -32.99 -20.76
CA ILE A 346 -13.25 -31.58 -20.51
C ILE A 346 -14.71 -31.49 -20.06
N TYR A 347 -15.59 -32.29 -20.67
CA TYR A 347 -17.02 -32.35 -20.39
C TYR A 347 -17.46 -33.81 -20.12
N PRO A 348 -17.28 -34.32 -18.89
CA PRO A 348 -17.48 -35.73 -18.56
C PRO A 348 -18.89 -36.27 -18.77
N TYR A 349 -19.89 -35.40 -18.73
CA TYR A 349 -21.31 -35.76 -18.90
C TYR A 349 -21.81 -35.62 -20.34
N TRP A 350 -20.89 -35.52 -21.30
CA TRP A 350 -21.26 -35.46 -22.72
C TRP A 350 -21.86 -36.79 -23.20
N ILE A 351 -22.87 -36.72 -24.06
CA ILE A 351 -23.53 -37.90 -24.68
C ILE A 351 -22.49 -38.73 -25.43
N GLY A 352 -22.44 -40.03 -25.13
CA GLY A 352 -21.48 -40.96 -25.74
C GLY A 352 -20.13 -41.06 -25.02
N GLY A 353 -19.97 -40.36 -23.89
CA GLY A 353 -18.82 -40.50 -22.99
C GLY A 353 -18.92 -41.69 -22.04
N GLU A 354 -17.82 -41.99 -21.34
CA GLU A 354 -17.69 -43.15 -20.45
C GLU A 354 -18.65 -43.11 -19.24
N LEU A 355 -19.05 -41.91 -18.81
CA LEU A 355 -20.00 -41.72 -17.71
C LEU A 355 -21.47 -41.85 -18.12
N ASN A 356 -21.76 -42.24 -19.37
CA ASN A 356 -23.12 -42.32 -19.93
C ASN A 356 -23.93 -41.03 -19.70
N GLY A 357 -23.28 -39.88 -19.84
CA GLY A 357 -23.91 -38.58 -19.63
C GLY A 357 -24.98 -38.26 -20.68
N ASP A 358 -25.81 -37.28 -20.37
CA ASP A 358 -26.99 -36.86 -21.14
C ASP A 358 -26.84 -35.47 -21.77
N ARG A 359 -25.63 -34.88 -21.74
CA ARG A 359 -25.40 -33.50 -22.15
C ARG A 359 -24.90 -33.35 -23.59
N ASN A 360 -25.36 -32.32 -24.26
CA ASN A 360 -24.80 -31.74 -25.49
C ASN A 360 -24.28 -30.31 -25.24
N ASN A 361 -23.91 -29.60 -26.30
CA ASN A 361 -23.40 -28.22 -26.26
C ASN A 361 -24.35 -27.26 -25.54
N VAL A 362 -25.65 -27.34 -25.83
CA VAL A 362 -26.68 -26.48 -25.21
C VAL A 362 -26.79 -26.74 -23.72
N SER A 363 -26.95 -28.00 -23.32
CA SER A 363 -27.08 -28.34 -21.90
C SER A 363 -25.79 -28.05 -21.14
N GLN A 364 -24.61 -28.34 -21.71
CA GLN A 364 -23.35 -28.05 -21.01
C GLN A 364 -23.18 -26.54 -20.81
N ALA A 365 -23.51 -25.72 -21.82
CA ALA A 365 -23.52 -24.26 -21.69
C ALA A 365 -24.49 -23.76 -20.60
N GLN A 366 -25.66 -24.40 -20.45
CA GLN A 366 -26.59 -24.11 -19.34
C GLN A 366 -25.98 -24.44 -17.98
N PHE A 367 -25.29 -25.59 -17.85
CA PHE A 367 -24.59 -25.93 -16.60
C PHE A 367 -23.47 -24.94 -16.29
N GLN A 368 -22.70 -24.47 -17.29
CA GLN A 368 -21.72 -23.39 -17.09
C GLN A 368 -22.38 -22.11 -16.56
N ALA A 369 -23.55 -21.74 -17.10
CA ALA A 369 -24.30 -20.56 -16.65
C ALA A 369 -24.83 -20.71 -15.22
N ILE A 370 -25.34 -21.90 -14.87
CA ILE A 370 -25.77 -22.22 -13.50
C ILE A 370 -24.57 -22.15 -12.55
N GLY A 371 -23.41 -22.70 -12.95
CA GLY A 371 -22.17 -22.62 -12.18
C GLY A 371 -21.76 -21.19 -11.84
N LEU A 372 -21.72 -20.32 -12.84
CA LEU A 372 -21.42 -18.89 -12.66
C LEU A 372 -22.41 -18.24 -11.67
N LEU A 373 -23.71 -18.51 -11.82
CA LEU A 373 -24.74 -17.95 -10.94
C LEU A 373 -24.60 -18.43 -9.49
N VAL A 374 -24.36 -19.73 -9.29
CA VAL A 374 -24.15 -20.33 -7.96
C VAL A 374 -22.93 -19.69 -7.29
N ILE A 375 -21.81 -19.59 -8.01
CA ILE A 375 -20.59 -18.97 -7.50
C ILE A 375 -20.81 -17.52 -7.07
N LEU A 376 -21.40 -16.69 -7.95
CA LEU A 376 -21.66 -15.28 -7.66
C LEU A 376 -22.59 -15.11 -6.46
N THR A 377 -23.70 -15.86 -6.44
CA THR A 377 -24.70 -15.77 -5.39
C THR A 377 -24.13 -16.20 -4.04
N SER A 378 -23.42 -17.32 -4.00
CA SER A 378 -22.76 -17.81 -2.79
C SER A 378 -21.67 -16.86 -2.30
N ALA A 379 -20.84 -16.31 -3.19
CA ALA A 379 -19.81 -15.35 -2.83
C ALA A 379 -20.40 -14.09 -2.18
N ILE A 380 -21.40 -13.48 -2.81
CA ILE A 380 -22.04 -12.25 -2.32
C ILE A 380 -22.73 -12.50 -0.98
N ILE A 381 -23.56 -13.55 -0.88
CA ILE A 381 -24.27 -13.87 0.36
C ILE A 381 -23.26 -14.21 1.48
N GLY A 382 -22.24 -15.00 1.15
CA GLY A 382 -21.18 -15.38 2.10
C GLY A 382 -20.42 -14.19 2.64
N GLY A 383 -20.02 -13.26 1.76
CA GLY A 383 -19.31 -12.04 2.14
C GLY A 383 -20.15 -11.15 3.04
N LEU A 384 -21.42 -10.93 2.68
CA LEU A 384 -22.37 -10.15 3.48
C LEU A 384 -22.57 -10.76 4.88
N LEU A 385 -22.81 -12.07 4.97
CA LEU A 385 -23.04 -12.77 6.24
C LEU A 385 -21.79 -12.81 7.13
N THR A 386 -20.62 -13.04 6.53
CA THR A 386 -19.35 -13.08 7.26
C THR A 386 -19.03 -11.71 7.85
N ALA A 387 -19.15 -10.65 7.05
CA ALA A 387 -18.90 -9.29 7.53
C ALA A 387 -19.94 -8.82 8.56
N PHE A 388 -21.21 -9.22 8.42
CA PHE A 388 -22.24 -8.93 9.42
C PHE A 388 -21.95 -9.62 10.77
N SER A 389 -21.48 -10.86 10.73
CA SER A 389 -21.10 -11.63 11.93
C SER A 389 -19.85 -11.04 12.60
N ALA A 390 -18.92 -10.49 11.83
CA ALA A 390 -17.71 -9.84 12.32
C ALA A 390 -17.93 -8.35 12.73
N GLY A 391 -19.00 -7.71 12.26
CA GLY A 391 -19.27 -6.28 12.40
C GLY A 391 -20.02 -5.88 13.68
N ARG A 392 -20.66 -6.82 14.40
CA ARG A 392 -21.32 -6.51 15.68
C ARG A 392 -20.28 -6.33 16.80
N ARG A 393 -20.02 -5.06 17.15
CA ARG A 393 -19.42 -4.69 18.44
C ARG A 393 -20.32 -5.23 19.56
N HIS A 394 -19.74 -6.10 20.39
CA HIS A 394 -20.32 -6.73 21.58
C HIS A 394 -21.43 -7.77 21.31
N ASP A 395 -21.22 -8.97 21.86
CA ASP A 395 -22.23 -10.03 22.14
C ASP A 395 -22.54 -11.10 21.09
N GLY A 396 -21.72 -11.29 20.05
CA GLY A 396 -21.99 -12.26 18.97
C GLY A 396 -21.06 -13.48 18.79
N VAL A 397 -19.98 -13.63 19.57
CA VAL A 397 -18.94 -14.66 19.32
C VAL A 397 -18.63 -15.48 20.58
N ILE A 398 -19.68 -16.04 21.19
CA ILE A 398 -19.57 -16.78 22.46
C ILE A 398 -18.71 -18.06 22.34
N LEU A 399 -18.59 -18.66 21.15
CA LEU A 399 -17.81 -19.90 20.99
C LEU A 399 -16.30 -19.68 20.79
N PHE A 400 -15.87 -18.50 20.35
CA PHE A 400 -14.45 -18.17 20.16
C PHE A 400 -13.86 -17.39 21.35
N PHE A 401 -14.72 -16.73 22.14
CA PHE A 401 -14.30 -15.99 23.34
C PHE A 401 -13.64 -16.88 24.41
N ILE A 402 -13.99 -18.17 24.49
CA ILE A 402 -13.37 -19.11 25.44
C ILE A 402 -11.87 -19.35 25.11
N LEU A 403 -11.49 -19.28 23.84
CA LEU A 403 -10.08 -19.40 23.43
C LEU A 403 -9.32 -18.06 23.55
N PHE A 404 -10.05 -16.94 23.42
CA PHE A 404 -9.51 -15.58 23.61
C PHE A 404 -9.22 -15.25 25.08
N ILE A 405 -9.99 -15.83 26.01
CA ILE A 405 -9.74 -15.71 27.47
C ILE A 405 -8.51 -16.53 27.91
N LEU A 406 -8.14 -17.59 27.18
CA LEU A 406 -6.94 -18.39 27.48
C LEU A 406 -5.64 -17.87 26.82
N LEU A 407 -5.75 -16.89 25.93
CA LEU A 407 -4.62 -16.26 25.25
C LEU A 407 -4.82 -14.76 25.31
N GLU A 408 -4.48 -14.16 26.45
CA GLU A 408 -4.20 -12.72 26.55
C GLU A 408 -3.04 -12.38 25.60
N ILE A 409 -3.37 -12.07 24.35
CA ILE A 409 -2.53 -11.19 23.55
C ILE A 409 -2.91 -9.78 24.00
N PRO A 410 -1.94 -8.92 24.39
CA PRO A 410 -2.25 -7.59 24.84
C PRO A 410 -3.10 -6.92 23.77
N SER A 411 -4.25 -6.38 24.17
CA SER A 411 -4.90 -5.32 23.41
C SER A 411 -3.78 -4.39 22.93
N LYS A 412 -3.85 -3.95 21.66
CA LYS A 412 -3.09 -2.77 21.21
C LYS A 412 -2.98 -1.85 22.41
N THR A 413 -1.77 -1.66 22.91
CA THR A 413 -1.51 -0.58 23.83
C THR A 413 -1.89 0.67 23.03
N SER A 414 -3.15 1.10 23.12
CA SER A 414 -3.35 2.48 23.50
C SER A 414 -2.51 2.58 24.76
N ALA A 415 -1.27 3.01 24.59
CA ALA A 415 -0.40 3.28 25.71
C ALA A 415 -1.15 4.38 26.45
N THR A 416 -1.98 3.95 27.41
CA THR A 416 -2.68 4.84 28.30
C THR A 416 -1.64 5.57 29.11
N ASP A 417 -0.45 5.01 29.29
CA ASP A 417 0.74 5.65 29.82
C ASP A 417 1.88 5.56 28.80
N VAL A 418 2.16 6.66 28.11
CA VAL A 418 3.36 6.82 27.29
C VAL A 418 4.40 7.54 28.16
N PRO A 419 5.41 6.82 28.67
CA PRO A 419 6.45 7.48 29.44
C PRO A 419 7.38 8.25 28.50
N VAL A 420 7.53 9.55 28.78
CA VAL A 420 8.38 10.47 28.02
C VAL A 420 9.55 10.87 28.92
N SER A 421 10.78 10.59 28.45
CA SER A 421 11.97 11.11 29.12
C SER A 421 12.18 12.55 28.70
N LEU A 422 12.27 13.46 29.66
CA LEU A 422 12.52 14.87 29.40
C LEU A 422 13.87 15.25 29.98
N PHE A 423 14.78 15.71 29.12
CA PHE A 423 16.06 16.27 29.52
C PHE A 423 15.92 17.80 29.53
N ILE A 424 16.11 18.43 30.70
CA ILE A 424 15.98 19.88 30.86
C ILE A 424 17.32 20.50 31.32
N ASP A 425 17.70 21.63 30.71
CA ASP A 425 18.74 22.50 31.26
C ASP A 425 18.19 23.23 32.50
N PRO A 426 18.80 23.09 33.68
CA PRO A 426 18.40 23.88 34.84
C PRO A 426 18.64 25.39 34.66
N THR A 427 19.38 25.83 33.63
CA THR A 427 19.65 27.25 33.36
C THR A 427 18.66 27.93 32.40
N ILE A 428 17.80 27.17 31.71
CA ILE A 428 16.83 27.72 30.76
C ILE A 428 15.57 28.19 31.50
N GLN A 429 15.28 29.49 31.43
CA GLN A 429 14.06 30.07 31.98
C GLN A 429 12.82 29.47 31.27
N ASN A 430 11.79 29.11 32.03
CA ASN A 430 10.49 28.63 31.57
C ASN A 430 10.47 27.24 30.88
N ALA A 431 11.52 26.41 31.02
CA ALA A 431 11.54 25.07 30.45
C ALA A 431 10.35 24.18 30.88
N ASP A 432 9.94 24.27 32.16
CA ASP A 432 8.75 23.58 32.68
C ASP A 432 7.45 24.04 32.01
N SER A 433 7.37 25.33 31.64
CA SER A 433 6.20 25.89 30.94
C SER A 433 6.10 25.36 29.51
N ILE A 434 7.23 25.32 28.78
CA ILE A 434 7.29 24.80 27.41
C ILE A 434 6.85 23.34 27.37
N PHE A 435 7.31 22.54 28.34
CA PHE A 435 6.93 21.14 28.44
C PHE A 435 5.43 20.96 28.72
N ASN A 436 4.89 21.73 29.68
CA ASN A 436 3.46 21.64 30.01
C ASN A 436 2.58 22.06 28.82
N GLN A 437 2.99 23.07 28.07
CA GLN A 437 2.28 23.49 26.86
C GLN A 437 2.32 22.42 25.76
N ALA A 438 3.48 21.85 25.47
CA ALA A 438 3.60 20.75 24.50
C ALA A 438 2.78 19.51 24.93
N LYS A 439 2.73 19.22 26.24
CA LYS A 439 1.90 18.17 26.81
C LYS A 439 0.41 18.47 26.56
N GLU A 440 -0.04 19.68 26.83
CA GLU A 440 -1.43 20.10 26.59
C GLU A 440 -1.83 20.02 25.12
N GLU A 441 -0.95 20.46 24.21
CA GLU A 441 -1.18 20.38 22.75
C GLU A 441 -1.33 18.92 22.29
N VAL A 442 -0.45 18.01 22.72
CA VAL A 442 -0.58 16.58 22.41
C VAL A 442 -1.88 16.01 22.98
N LEU A 443 -2.27 16.39 24.20
CA LEU A 443 -3.53 15.94 24.83
C LEU A 443 -4.77 16.52 24.14
N GLN A 444 -4.67 17.68 23.48
CA GLN A 444 -5.76 18.27 22.71
C GLN A 444 -6.10 17.40 21.48
N PHE A 445 -5.09 16.86 20.80
CA PHE A 445 -5.28 15.98 19.64
C PHE A 445 -5.49 14.51 20.02
N ALA A 446 -4.98 14.10 21.19
CA ALA A 446 -5.05 12.72 21.69
C ALA A 446 -5.44 12.66 23.18
N PRO A 447 -6.70 12.96 23.53
CA PRO A 447 -7.16 13.10 24.92
C PRO A 447 -7.13 11.80 25.75
N ASN A 448 -6.95 10.65 25.09
CA ASN A 448 -6.93 9.32 25.73
C ASN A 448 -5.50 8.83 26.06
N VAL A 449 -4.47 9.64 25.82
CA VAL A 449 -3.07 9.32 26.15
C VAL A 449 -2.70 9.96 27.47
N THR A 450 -2.09 9.24 28.41
CA THR A 450 -1.48 9.84 29.61
C THR A 450 0.02 9.92 29.38
N LEU A 451 0.55 11.15 29.41
CA LEU A 451 1.98 11.39 29.31
C LEU A 451 2.57 11.41 30.74
N GLN A 452 3.35 10.38 31.08
CA GLN A 452 4.13 10.34 32.31
C GLN A 452 5.48 11.02 32.06
N ASN A 453 5.72 12.14 32.75
CA ASN A 453 6.94 12.90 32.63
C ASN A 453 7.96 12.45 33.67
N VAL A 454 9.11 11.98 33.20
CA VAL A 454 10.27 11.78 34.07
C VAL A 454 11.27 12.87 33.72
N VAL A 455 11.37 13.86 34.61
CA VAL A 455 12.26 15.01 34.44
C VAL A 455 13.67 14.64 34.89
N TYR A 456 14.60 14.71 33.96
CA TYR A 456 16.03 14.60 34.24
C TYR A 456 16.65 15.98 34.10
N GLN A 457 17.19 16.48 35.22
CA GLN A 457 17.98 17.70 35.20
C GLN A 457 19.35 17.38 34.62
N SER A 458 19.59 17.88 33.42
CA SER A 458 20.89 17.77 32.77
C SER A 458 21.91 18.64 33.53
N PRO A 459 23.17 18.20 33.66
CA PRO A 459 24.24 19.09 34.11
C PRO A 459 24.38 20.28 33.14
N GLN A 460 24.90 21.42 33.63
CA GLN A 460 25.21 22.57 32.77
C GLN A 460 26.09 22.11 31.59
N CYS A 461 25.71 22.51 30.37
CA CYS A 461 26.46 22.15 29.18
C CYS A 461 27.93 22.57 29.30
N GLY A 462 28.83 21.59 29.29
CA GLY A 462 30.27 21.84 29.32
C GLY A 462 30.79 22.44 28.02
N ASN A 463 31.91 23.16 28.08
CA ASN A 463 32.58 23.77 26.91
C ASN A 463 33.27 22.74 25.97
N THR A 464 33.17 21.44 26.24
CA THR A 464 33.91 20.37 25.52
C THR A 464 32.97 19.28 24.99
N GLU A 465 33.22 18.80 23.76
CA GLU A 465 32.45 17.84 22.94
C GLU A 465 32.25 16.40 23.52
N THR A 466 32.45 16.20 24.82
CA THR A 466 32.57 14.87 25.44
C THR A 466 31.52 14.55 26.49
N ASP A 467 30.46 15.35 26.66
CA ASP A 467 29.46 15.06 27.69
C ASP A 467 28.47 13.96 27.25
N THR A 468 28.89 12.69 27.35
CA THR A 468 28.11 11.51 26.92
C THR A 468 27.11 11.02 27.98
N LYS A 469 26.99 11.72 29.11
CA LYS A 469 26.15 11.31 30.24
C LYS A 469 24.66 11.28 29.88
N GLU A 470 24.18 12.26 29.11
CA GLU A 470 22.78 12.29 28.65
C GLU A 470 22.46 11.10 27.73
N ILE A 471 23.39 10.74 26.84
CA ILE A 471 23.26 9.59 25.93
C ILE A 471 23.19 8.28 26.72
N PHE A 472 24.03 8.14 27.76
CA PHE A 472 24.02 6.95 28.62
C PHE A 472 22.70 6.84 29.41
N THR A 473 22.22 7.93 30.00
CA THR A 473 20.94 7.96 30.72
C THR A 473 19.77 7.67 29.78
N TYR A 474 19.78 8.22 28.57
CA TYR A 474 18.78 7.93 27.54
C TYR A 474 18.76 6.44 27.16
N PHE A 475 19.93 5.86 26.89
CA PHE A 475 20.05 4.44 26.56
C PHE A 475 19.61 3.54 27.72
N GLN A 476 19.93 3.93 28.95
CA GLN A 476 19.48 3.24 30.16
C GLN A 476 17.95 3.33 30.31
N ASN A 477 17.34 4.49 30.07
CA ASN A 477 15.89 4.67 30.15
C ASN A 477 15.15 3.86 29.08
N TYR A 478 15.69 3.82 27.85
CA TYR A 478 15.18 2.98 26.78
C TYR A 478 15.19 1.50 27.17
N HIS A 479 16.32 0.98 27.66
CA HIS A 479 16.46 -0.46 27.97
C HIS A 479 15.81 -0.89 29.29
N SER A 480 15.89 -0.07 30.33
CA SER A 480 15.44 -0.43 31.68
C SER A 480 14.02 0.01 31.99
N GLN A 481 13.52 1.08 31.36
CA GLN A 481 12.20 1.66 31.63
C GLN A 481 11.29 1.68 30.39
N ASN A 482 11.75 1.17 29.24
CA ASN A 482 10.97 1.08 27.99
C ASN A 482 10.48 2.45 27.49
N HIS A 483 11.22 3.53 27.77
CA HIS A 483 10.92 4.86 27.28
C HIS A 483 11.29 4.96 25.79
N ARG A 484 10.29 5.12 24.92
CA ARG A 484 10.48 5.19 23.45
C ARG A 484 10.34 6.58 22.86
N ILE A 485 9.95 7.55 23.68
CA ILE A 485 9.87 8.97 23.32
C ILE A 485 10.78 9.75 24.25
N THR A 486 11.55 10.67 23.69
CA THR A 486 12.42 11.55 24.47
C THR A 486 12.38 12.97 23.93
N MET A 487 12.28 13.93 24.85
CA MET A 487 12.37 15.37 24.59
C MET A 487 13.75 15.87 25.03
N GLY A 488 14.56 16.37 24.09
CA GLY A 488 15.98 16.69 24.29
C GLY A 488 16.88 16.10 23.18
N PRO A 489 18.22 16.17 23.28
CA PRO A 489 19.03 16.63 24.42
C PRO A 489 19.11 18.16 24.52
N VAL A 490 19.63 18.60 25.66
CA VAL A 490 19.76 20.01 26.03
C VAL A 490 20.99 20.66 25.41
N CYS A 491 22.07 19.89 25.29
CA CYS A 491 23.35 20.41 24.82
C CYS A 491 23.54 20.20 23.31
N SER A 492 23.69 21.30 22.57
CA SER A 492 23.78 21.32 21.10
C SER A 492 24.92 20.47 20.50
N ALA A 493 26.00 20.20 21.23
CA ALA A 493 27.17 19.47 20.72
C ALA A 493 26.94 17.95 20.56
N ASN A 494 25.93 17.36 21.22
CA ASN A 494 25.67 15.91 21.17
C ASN A 494 24.44 15.51 20.33
N PHE A 495 23.79 16.50 19.71
CA PHE A 495 22.50 16.32 19.06
C PHE A 495 22.51 15.29 17.92
N LEU A 496 23.55 15.31 17.06
CA LEU A 496 23.72 14.33 15.97
C LEU A 496 23.89 12.90 16.49
N ARG A 497 24.64 12.73 17.59
CA ARG A 497 24.88 11.43 18.20
C ARG A 497 23.60 10.87 18.80
N PHE A 498 22.80 11.75 19.41
CA PHE A 498 21.48 11.43 19.95
C PHE A 498 20.51 11.03 18.85
N ALA A 499 20.47 11.79 17.76
CA ALA A 499 19.64 11.52 16.59
C ALA A 499 19.99 10.17 15.96
N ASN A 500 21.28 9.92 15.68
CA ASN A 500 21.73 8.65 15.12
C ASN A 500 21.41 7.46 16.03
N LEU A 501 21.61 7.61 17.35
CA LEU A 501 21.24 6.58 18.30
C LEU A 501 19.72 6.35 18.34
N SER A 502 18.92 7.42 18.33
CA SER A 502 17.46 7.33 18.33
C SER A 502 16.93 6.60 17.10
N ALA A 503 17.54 6.81 15.93
CA ALA A 503 17.20 6.06 14.72
C ALA A 503 17.62 4.59 14.81
N GLU A 504 18.80 4.31 15.35
CA GLU A 504 19.29 2.94 15.53
C GLU A 504 18.39 2.14 16.47
N ILE A 505 17.93 2.76 17.56
CA ILE A 505 17.06 2.10 18.55
C ILE A 505 15.56 2.30 18.30
N GLN A 506 15.17 2.90 17.16
CA GLN A 506 13.77 3.17 16.78
C GLN A 506 12.98 3.92 17.86
N ALA A 507 13.60 4.92 18.48
CA ALA A 507 12.97 5.79 19.45
C ALA A 507 12.71 7.17 18.82
N LEU A 508 11.59 7.79 19.21
CA LEU A 508 11.19 9.10 18.74
C LEU A 508 11.90 10.18 19.55
N GLN A 509 12.66 11.04 18.87
CA GLN A 509 13.28 12.22 19.47
C GLN A 509 12.45 13.46 19.15
N ILE A 510 12.16 14.27 20.17
CA ILE A 510 11.48 15.55 20.03
C ILE A 510 12.46 16.64 20.46
N ASN A 511 12.81 17.54 19.53
CA ASN A 511 13.69 18.66 19.78
C ASN A 511 12.88 19.91 20.15
N ILE A 512 13.26 20.59 21.22
CA ILE A 512 12.51 21.73 21.78
C ILE A 512 13.38 22.97 22.05
N LEU A 513 14.71 22.91 21.86
CA LEU A 513 15.61 23.94 22.40
C LEU A 513 16.43 24.71 21.37
N LYS A 514 16.99 24.07 20.34
CA LYS A 514 17.78 24.76 19.32
C LYS A 514 17.47 24.17 17.94
N GLY A 515 17.16 25.02 16.97
CA GLY A 515 16.94 24.58 15.59
C GLY A 515 18.16 23.81 15.10
N TYR A 516 17.94 22.70 14.42
CA TYR A 516 19.00 21.86 13.88
C TYR A 516 19.01 21.93 12.35
N PRO A 517 20.17 22.14 11.70
CA PRO A 517 20.21 22.37 10.25
C PRO A 517 20.09 21.10 9.40
N TYR A 518 19.92 19.91 10.01
CA TYR A 518 19.85 18.64 9.28
C TYR A 518 18.51 17.93 9.49
N GLU A 519 18.06 17.27 8.42
CA GLU A 519 16.88 16.41 8.41
C GLU A 519 17.23 15.03 9.00
N HIS A 520 16.36 14.47 9.85
CA HIS A 520 16.57 13.16 10.46
C HIS A 520 15.24 12.38 10.60
N PRO A 521 15.18 11.10 10.20
CA PRO A 521 13.92 10.37 10.05
C PRO A 521 13.18 10.06 11.36
N THR A 522 13.85 10.11 12.51
CA THR A 522 13.26 9.80 13.83
C THR A 522 13.14 11.02 14.73
N MET A 523 13.32 12.22 14.17
CA MET A 523 13.32 13.48 14.90
C MET A 523 12.13 14.34 14.51
N ILE A 524 11.42 14.84 15.51
CA ILE A 524 10.42 15.90 15.38
C ILE A 524 11.03 17.17 15.95
N ASP A 525 11.22 18.18 15.12
CA ASP A 525 11.70 19.48 15.57
C ASP A 525 10.51 20.37 15.92
N MET A 526 10.33 20.70 17.20
CA MET A 526 9.29 21.64 17.67
C MET A 526 9.81 23.08 17.73
N VAL A 527 11.07 23.32 17.35
CA VAL A 527 11.63 24.67 17.29
C VAL A 527 11.18 25.34 15.98
N THR A 528 10.50 26.48 16.06
CA THR A 528 10.01 27.21 14.89
C THR A 528 11.11 27.83 14.01
N ARG A 529 12.35 27.88 14.50
CA ARG A 529 13.55 28.23 13.70
C ARG A 529 14.11 27.05 12.88
N SER A 530 13.55 25.85 13.03
CA SER A 530 13.97 24.68 12.27
C SER A 530 13.79 24.90 10.77
N PRO A 531 14.77 24.53 9.92
CA PRO A 531 14.59 24.58 8.47
C PRO A 531 13.46 23.64 8.02
N GLN A 532 13.17 22.57 8.76
CA GLN A 532 12.04 21.67 8.48
C GLN A 532 10.72 22.43 8.64
N ASN A 533 10.49 23.03 9.81
CA ASN A 533 9.24 23.75 10.08
C ASN A 533 9.04 24.96 9.16
N LEU A 534 10.12 25.70 8.89
CA LEU A 534 10.07 26.79 7.93
C LEU A 534 9.77 26.27 6.52
N GLY A 535 10.38 25.16 6.11
CA GLY A 535 10.08 24.47 4.86
C GLY A 535 8.62 24.06 4.75
N GLU A 536 8.05 23.41 5.77
CA GLU A 536 6.63 22.98 5.79
C GLU A 536 5.66 24.18 5.78
N ASN A 537 5.99 25.26 6.48
CA ASN A 537 5.22 26.51 6.44
C ASN A 537 5.26 27.12 5.03
N LEU A 538 6.42 27.12 4.38
CA LEU A 538 6.55 27.57 2.99
C LEU A 538 5.78 26.66 2.05
N VAL A 539 5.84 25.33 2.20
CA VAL A 539 5.03 24.39 1.42
C VAL A 539 3.55 24.74 1.53
N THR A 540 3.07 25.01 2.74
CA THR A 540 1.66 25.36 2.98
C THR A 540 1.27 26.62 2.23
N ILE A 541 2.07 27.69 2.35
CA ILE A 541 1.84 28.96 1.64
C ILE A 541 1.88 28.74 0.13
N LEU A 542 2.93 28.11 -0.39
CA LEU A 542 3.13 27.90 -1.81
C LEU A 542 2.03 27.03 -2.43
N LYS A 543 1.55 26.00 -1.71
CA LYS A 543 0.44 25.16 -2.17
C LYS A 543 -0.90 25.88 -2.15
N GLU A 544 -1.18 26.70 -1.14
CA GLU A 544 -2.42 27.50 -1.08
C GLU A 544 -2.53 28.47 -2.26
N PHE A 545 -1.39 28.98 -2.74
CA PHE A 545 -1.31 29.84 -3.93
C PHE A 545 -1.03 29.07 -5.24
N GLU A 546 -1.04 27.74 -5.22
CA GLU A 546 -0.77 26.87 -6.38
C GLU A 546 0.61 27.09 -7.06
N TRP A 547 1.61 27.54 -6.30
CA TRP A 547 2.96 27.81 -6.78
C TRP A 547 3.86 26.57 -6.69
N ALA A 548 3.96 25.82 -7.79
CA ALA A 548 4.76 24.61 -7.88
C ALA A 548 6.24 24.83 -8.29
N GLN A 549 6.64 26.06 -8.63
CA GLN A 549 8.00 26.39 -9.07
C GLN A 549 8.45 27.73 -8.50
N VAL A 550 9.62 27.75 -7.88
CA VAL A 550 10.17 28.93 -7.21
C VAL A 550 11.64 29.12 -7.57
N GLY A 551 12.09 30.37 -7.53
CA GLY A 551 13.51 30.74 -7.49
C GLY A 551 13.88 31.11 -6.06
N ALA A 552 15.14 30.97 -5.69
CA ALA A 552 15.62 31.34 -4.37
C ALA A 552 16.84 32.27 -4.44
N VAL A 553 16.91 33.21 -3.51
CA VAL A 553 18.05 34.14 -3.38
C VAL A 553 18.58 34.07 -1.96
N LEU A 554 19.88 33.82 -1.81
CA LEU A 554 20.52 33.57 -0.52
C LEU A 554 21.71 34.51 -0.30
N CYS A 555 21.78 35.13 0.88
CA CYS A 555 22.95 35.85 1.38
C CYS A 555 23.51 35.19 2.65
N GLU A 556 24.50 34.31 2.51
CA GLU A 556 25.11 33.59 3.65
C GLU A 556 25.72 34.56 4.69
N GLU A 557 26.45 35.58 4.22
CA GLU A 557 27.13 36.57 5.07
C GLU A 557 26.16 37.51 5.81
N CYS A 558 24.94 37.67 5.31
CA CYS A 558 23.93 38.55 5.91
C CYS A 558 23.41 37.99 7.24
N TYR A 559 23.67 36.71 7.52
CA TYR A 559 23.31 36.04 8.75
C TYR A 559 24.53 35.66 9.60
N SER A 560 25.66 36.38 9.48
CA SER A 560 26.91 36.11 10.23
C SER A 560 26.75 35.92 11.75
N ASP A 561 25.70 36.50 12.33
CA ASP A 561 25.41 36.47 13.77
C ASP A 561 24.45 35.32 14.15
N ASP A 562 23.95 34.56 13.18
CA ASP A 562 23.04 33.44 13.33
C ASP A 562 23.65 32.17 12.69
N GLN A 563 24.18 31.27 13.54
CA GLN A 563 24.83 30.01 13.11
C GLN A 563 23.91 29.08 12.29
N LEU A 564 22.61 29.37 12.23
CA LEU A 564 21.64 28.55 11.52
C LEU A 564 21.56 28.86 10.03
N ALA A 565 21.81 30.08 9.57
CA ALA A 565 21.63 30.44 8.16
C ALA A 565 22.89 30.16 7.31
N SER A 566 23.21 28.87 7.21
CA SER A 566 24.25 28.32 6.35
C SER A 566 23.64 27.71 5.07
N GLU A 567 24.47 27.40 4.07
CA GLU A 567 24.07 26.64 2.87
C GLU A 567 23.26 25.39 3.24
N THR A 568 23.69 24.68 4.29
CA THR A 568 23.02 23.49 4.82
C THR A 568 21.58 23.73 5.27
N TYR A 569 21.26 24.92 5.76
CA TYR A 569 19.91 25.29 6.21
C TYR A 569 18.97 25.50 5.03
N PHE A 570 19.46 26.15 3.98
CA PHE A 570 18.70 26.29 2.75
C PHE A 570 18.54 24.95 2.05
N ASP A 571 19.57 24.11 2.00
CA ASP A 571 19.49 22.76 1.43
C ASP A 571 18.41 21.90 2.11
N ALA A 572 18.27 22.02 3.43
CA ALA A 572 17.20 21.35 4.17
C ALA A 572 15.81 21.85 3.74
N ILE A 573 15.62 23.17 3.61
CA ILE A 573 14.36 23.75 3.11
C ILE A 573 14.09 23.30 1.67
N GLY A 574 15.11 23.33 0.81
CA GLY A 574 15.04 22.88 -0.58
C GLY A 574 14.56 21.44 -0.69
N ARG A 575 15.13 20.52 0.12
CA ARG A 575 14.68 19.13 0.19
C ARG A 575 13.21 19.00 0.62
N VAL A 576 12.75 19.79 1.59
CA VAL A 576 11.35 19.79 2.02
C VAL A 576 10.43 20.25 0.89
N LEU A 577 10.80 21.30 0.17
CA LEU A 577 10.06 21.79 -1.00
C LEU A 577 10.02 20.74 -2.12
N GLU A 578 11.15 20.14 -2.46
CA GLU A 578 11.26 19.12 -3.51
C GLU A 578 10.45 17.87 -3.18
N THR A 579 10.53 17.39 -1.93
CA THR A 579 9.75 16.25 -1.43
C THR A 579 8.24 16.53 -1.48
N ASN A 580 7.85 17.81 -1.46
CA ASN A 580 6.48 18.29 -1.57
C ASN A 580 6.09 18.73 -3.00
N ASN A 581 6.85 18.34 -4.03
CA ASN A 581 6.64 18.65 -5.45
C ASN A 581 6.72 20.14 -5.81
N ILE A 582 7.49 20.93 -5.05
CA ILE A 582 7.79 22.33 -5.35
C ILE A 582 9.23 22.41 -5.86
N ALA A 583 9.40 22.74 -7.13
CA ALA A 583 10.71 22.79 -7.75
C ALA A 583 11.42 24.12 -7.46
N VAL A 584 12.58 24.07 -6.81
CA VAL A 584 13.52 25.20 -6.74
C VAL A 584 14.33 25.22 -8.04
N ARG A 585 13.97 26.11 -8.96
CA ARG A 585 14.50 26.12 -10.33
C ARG A 585 15.91 26.70 -10.43
N GLU A 586 16.16 27.76 -9.68
CA GLU A 586 17.43 28.48 -9.66
C GLU A 586 17.71 28.99 -8.25
N LEU A 587 18.98 28.95 -7.84
CA LEU A 587 19.48 29.49 -6.59
C LEU A 587 20.54 30.56 -6.88
N LEU A 588 20.21 31.82 -6.59
CA LEU A 588 21.12 32.95 -6.74
C LEU A 588 21.78 33.27 -5.39
N LYS A 589 23.11 33.28 -5.34
CA LYS A 589 23.88 33.72 -4.16
C LYS A 589 24.29 35.18 -4.30
N VAL A 590 24.05 35.98 -3.26
CA VAL A 590 24.47 37.39 -3.15
C VAL A 590 25.34 37.60 -1.91
N LYS A 591 26.17 38.64 -1.90
CA LYS A 591 27.08 38.96 -0.79
C LYS A 591 26.61 40.15 0.01
N ARG A 592 27.09 40.25 1.26
CA ARG A 592 26.72 41.38 2.13
C ARG A 592 27.32 42.67 1.57
N GLY A 593 26.48 43.67 1.34
CA GLY A 593 26.90 44.96 0.78
C GLY A 593 26.93 45.02 -0.76
N ASP A 594 26.45 43.98 -1.46
CA ASP A 594 26.19 44.08 -2.90
C ASP A 594 25.20 45.22 -3.17
N ASN A 595 25.55 46.09 -4.12
CA ASN A 595 24.70 47.21 -4.50
C ASN A 595 23.61 46.75 -5.49
N SER A 596 22.52 47.53 -5.58
CA SER A 596 21.40 47.23 -6.47
C SER A 596 21.80 47.07 -7.95
N GLN A 597 22.87 47.73 -8.42
CA GLN A 597 23.35 47.60 -9.80
C GLN A 597 23.96 46.21 -10.08
N ASN A 598 24.79 45.69 -9.18
CA ASN A 598 25.37 44.35 -9.33
C ASN A 598 24.29 43.28 -9.25
N ILE A 599 23.39 43.41 -8.27
CA ILE A 599 22.27 42.48 -8.10
C ILE A 599 21.37 42.50 -9.35
N SER A 600 21.13 43.68 -9.95
CA SER A 600 20.28 43.81 -11.14
C SER A 600 20.75 42.97 -12.33
N GLN A 601 22.06 42.76 -12.47
CA GLN A 601 22.61 41.92 -13.53
C GLN A 601 22.39 40.44 -13.25
N SER A 602 22.53 40.02 -11.99
CA SER A 602 22.45 38.62 -11.58
C SER A 602 21.01 38.07 -11.50
N ILE A 603 20.01 38.89 -11.17
CA ILE A 603 18.59 38.44 -11.06
C ILE A 603 18.05 37.96 -12.43
N LYS A 604 18.67 38.33 -13.56
CA LYS A 604 18.25 37.89 -14.91
C LYS A 604 18.18 36.38 -15.11
N VAL A 605 18.88 35.60 -14.27
CA VAL A 605 18.77 34.13 -14.25
C VAL A 605 17.33 33.64 -14.02
N PHE A 606 16.48 34.43 -13.36
CA PHE A 606 15.10 34.08 -13.09
C PHE A 606 14.15 34.29 -14.29
N GLU A 607 14.54 35.09 -15.29
CA GLU A 607 13.68 35.42 -16.44
C GLU A 607 13.18 34.18 -17.18
N SER A 608 14.00 33.12 -17.26
CA SER A 608 13.64 31.86 -17.92
C SER A 608 13.20 30.74 -16.98
N SER A 609 13.28 30.93 -15.65
CA SER A 609 13.23 29.82 -14.69
C SER A 609 12.18 29.97 -13.59
N ALA A 610 11.92 31.17 -13.08
CA ALA A 610 10.98 31.38 -11.97
C ALA A 610 10.31 32.76 -11.97
N ARG A 611 9.13 32.85 -11.35
CA ARG A 611 8.39 34.11 -11.13
C ARG A 611 8.15 34.40 -9.65
N VAL A 612 8.05 33.36 -8.83
CA VAL A 612 8.00 33.46 -7.36
C VAL A 612 9.43 33.36 -6.84
N LEU A 613 9.88 34.35 -6.08
CA LEU A 613 11.26 34.45 -5.60
C LEU A 613 11.31 34.42 -4.07
N LEU A 614 11.85 33.34 -3.51
CA LEU A 614 12.09 33.20 -2.07
C LEU A 614 13.38 33.96 -1.69
N LEU A 615 13.27 34.96 -0.83
CA LEU A 615 14.37 35.85 -0.47
C LEU A 615 14.85 35.57 0.95
N PHE A 616 16.10 35.13 1.07
CA PHE A 616 16.83 34.90 2.32
C PHE A 616 18.03 35.87 2.40
N LEU A 617 17.74 37.15 2.67
CA LEU A 617 18.74 38.24 2.59
C LEU A 617 19.08 38.90 3.92
N GLY A 618 18.41 38.51 5.00
CA GLY A 618 18.67 39.06 6.32
C GLY A 618 17.49 38.93 7.28
N ASN A 619 17.62 39.61 8.41
CA ASN A 619 16.67 39.55 9.54
C ASN A 619 15.89 40.85 9.72
N SER A 620 16.20 41.90 8.96
CA SER A 620 15.45 43.16 8.92
C SER A 620 14.92 43.40 7.52
N LEU A 621 13.75 44.02 7.40
CA LEU A 621 13.21 44.44 6.09
C LEU A 621 14.16 45.40 5.35
N ASN A 622 15.01 46.16 6.08
CA ASN A 622 16.04 47.01 5.47
C ASN A 622 17.07 46.23 4.64
N ASP A 623 17.32 44.96 4.99
CA ASP A 623 18.30 44.12 4.29
C ASP A 623 17.85 43.78 2.86
N TYR A 624 16.53 43.85 2.58
CA TYR A 624 15.92 43.52 1.30
C TYR A 624 15.84 44.70 0.33
N SER A 625 16.05 45.93 0.82
CA SER A 625 15.88 47.17 0.03
C SER A 625 16.77 47.22 -1.22
N GLN A 626 18.01 46.73 -1.15
CA GLN A 626 18.92 46.70 -2.31
C GLN A 626 18.43 45.73 -3.38
N PHE A 627 17.89 44.58 -3.00
CA PHE A 627 17.35 43.58 -3.92
C PHE A 627 16.06 44.06 -4.58
N LEU A 628 15.12 44.62 -3.81
CA LEU A 628 13.87 45.17 -4.34
C LEU A 628 14.14 46.37 -5.27
N THR A 629 15.14 47.20 -4.95
CA THR A 629 15.61 48.25 -5.86
C THR A 629 16.18 47.66 -7.15
N ALA A 630 16.93 46.56 -7.08
CA ALA A 630 17.47 45.88 -8.26
C ALA A 630 16.38 45.27 -9.16
N MET A 631 15.29 44.76 -8.59
CA MET A 631 14.11 44.32 -9.36
C MET A 631 13.49 45.50 -10.13
N ARG A 632 13.33 46.65 -9.46
CA ARG A 632 12.82 47.87 -10.09
C ARG A 632 13.72 48.38 -11.24
N LEU A 633 15.04 48.29 -11.09
CA LEU A 633 15.98 48.67 -12.16
C LEU A 633 15.84 47.82 -13.44
N ASN A 634 15.34 46.59 -13.34
CA ASN A 634 15.04 45.73 -14.48
C ASN A 634 13.58 45.79 -14.95
N ASN A 635 12.76 46.71 -14.41
CA ASN A 635 11.31 46.73 -14.62
C ASN A 635 10.60 45.42 -14.24
N TYR A 636 11.13 44.64 -13.29
CA TYR A 636 10.40 43.50 -12.73
C TYR A 636 9.29 44.04 -11.84
N THR A 637 8.13 44.25 -12.45
CA THR A 637 6.93 44.67 -11.73
C THR A 637 6.46 43.55 -10.82
N THR A 638 5.87 43.92 -9.69
CA THR A 638 5.29 42.95 -8.75
C THR A 638 4.02 42.27 -9.28
N ASP A 639 3.57 42.66 -10.48
CA ASP A 639 2.55 41.97 -11.28
C ASP A 639 3.11 40.78 -12.08
N GLU A 640 4.43 40.77 -12.37
CA GLU A 640 5.11 39.69 -13.09
C GLU A 640 5.93 38.79 -12.17
N TYR A 641 6.51 39.36 -11.11
CA TYR A 641 7.32 38.64 -10.14
C TYR A 641 6.78 38.81 -8.72
N THR A 642 6.75 37.72 -7.97
CA THR A 642 6.28 37.72 -6.58
C THR A 642 7.46 37.52 -5.63
N PRO A 643 8.02 38.58 -5.04
CA PRO A 643 9.02 38.44 -3.99
C PRO A 643 8.37 37.97 -2.68
N VAL A 644 8.98 36.95 -2.08
CA VAL A 644 8.59 36.38 -0.78
C VAL A 644 9.77 36.57 0.18
N ILE A 645 9.66 37.54 1.08
CA ILE A 645 10.65 37.85 2.11
C ILE A 645 10.52 36.85 3.25
N ILE A 646 11.63 36.23 3.63
CA ILE A 646 11.67 35.22 4.70
C ILE A 646 12.53 35.73 5.85
N LEU A 647 11.89 36.04 6.97
CA LEU A 647 12.56 36.56 8.16
C LEU A 647 12.86 35.41 9.14
N SER A 648 14.15 35.09 9.30
CA SER A 648 14.61 33.96 10.12
C SER A 648 14.61 34.25 11.63
N LYS A 649 14.81 35.51 12.03
CA LYS A 649 14.87 35.91 13.44
C LYS A 649 13.55 36.55 13.91
N SER A 650 12.96 35.96 14.94
CA SER A 650 11.83 36.52 15.69
C SER A 650 12.19 37.86 16.33
N SER A 651 11.45 38.92 15.97
CA SER A 651 11.30 40.14 16.76
C SER A 651 9.81 40.38 17.00
N LEU A 652 9.42 40.57 18.26
CA LEU A 652 8.04 40.90 18.66
C LEU A 652 7.48 42.17 17.98
N GLU A 653 8.37 43.04 17.46
CA GLU A 653 8.01 44.22 16.71
C GLU A 653 8.80 44.26 15.39
N LEU A 654 8.12 44.00 14.27
CA LEU A 654 8.68 44.24 12.94
C LEU A 654 8.85 45.74 12.72
N SER A 655 10.09 46.20 12.59
CA SER A 655 10.38 47.58 12.20
C SER A 655 10.20 47.72 10.69
N PHE A 656 9.19 48.48 10.29
CA PHE A 656 8.89 48.73 8.89
C PHE A 656 9.67 49.95 8.38
N PRO A 657 10.50 49.82 7.31
CA PRO A 657 11.33 50.92 6.80
C PRO A 657 10.53 52.18 6.48
N TRP A 658 9.29 52.00 6.01
CA TRP A 658 8.38 53.09 5.64
C TRP A 658 7.78 53.86 6.80
N GLN A 659 7.94 53.40 8.05
CA GLN A 659 7.61 54.19 9.22
C GLN A 659 8.58 55.36 9.40
N ASN A 660 9.84 55.19 8.99
CA ASN A 660 10.89 56.20 9.09
C ASN A 660 11.07 56.98 7.77
N ASP A 661 10.88 56.33 6.63
CA ASP A 661 10.96 56.94 5.30
C ASP A 661 9.80 56.46 4.41
N PRO A 662 8.70 57.24 4.29
CA PRO A 662 7.52 56.86 3.50
C PRO A 662 7.83 56.53 2.03
N SER A 663 8.94 57.04 1.47
CA SER A 663 9.33 56.77 0.08
C SER A 663 9.74 55.30 -0.15
N THR A 664 10.02 54.56 0.94
CA THR A 664 10.35 53.14 0.88
C THR A 664 9.11 52.23 0.79
N ALA A 665 7.90 52.73 1.08
CA ALA A 665 6.68 51.92 1.04
C ALA A 665 6.45 51.30 -0.35
N ASP A 666 6.66 52.09 -1.41
CA ASP A 666 6.48 51.66 -2.79
C ASP A 666 7.42 50.49 -3.17
N LEU A 667 8.58 50.36 -2.50
CA LEU A 667 9.54 49.28 -2.80
C LEU A 667 9.03 47.90 -2.35
N PHE A 668 8.19 47.87 -1.31
CA PHE A 668 7.65 46.63 -0.73
C PHE A 668 6.21 46.34 -1.18
N ASP A 669 5.67 47.12 -2.12
CA ASP A 669 4.33 46.89 -2.67
C ASP A 669 4.19 45.45 -3.20
N LYS A 670 3.06 44.79 -2.90
CA LYS A 670 2.75 43.40 -3.29
C LYS A 670 3.84 42.36 -2.95
N THR A 671 4.66 42.63 -1.94
CA THR A 671 5.66 41.69 -1.42
C THR A 671 5.06 40.86 -0.29
N PHE A 672 5.24 39.54 -0.31
CA PHE A 672 4.85 38.68 0.80
C PHE A 672 5.93 38.68 1.86
N ILE A 673 5.57 38.88 3.12
CA ILE A 673 6.49 38.80 4.25
C ILE A 673 6.08 37.58 5.07
N VAL A 674 6.97 36.60 5.15
CA VAL A 674 6.84 35.42 5.98
C VAL A 674 7.70 35.63 7.21
N SER A 675 7.04 35.84 8.34
CA SER A 675 7.67 35.98 9.66
C SER A 675 7.12 34.93 10.62
N SER A 676 8.01 34.27 11.36
CA SER A 676 7.61 33.39 12.46
C SER A 676 7.38 34.23 13.72
N GLU A 677 6.11 34.40 14.11
CA GLU A 677 5.72 35.00 15.39
C GLU A 677 5.79 33.96 16.52
N TYR A 678 6.18 34.41 17.72
CA TYR A 678 6.17 33.63 18.97
C TYR A 678 5.14 34.19 19.94
#